data_AF-A0A7X0TVP2-F1
#
_entry.id   AF-A0A7X0TVP2-F1
#
_cell.length_a   1.000
_cell.length_b   1.000
_cell.length_c   1.000
_cell.angle_alpha   90.00
_cell.angle_beta   90.00
_cell.angle_gamma   90.00
#
_symmetry.space_group_name_H-M   'P 1'
#
loop_
_entity.id
_entity.type
_entity.pdbx_description
1 polymer ?
#
loop_
_entity_poly.entity_id
_entity_poly.type
_entity_poly.pdbx_seq_one_letter_code
_entity_poly.pdbx_strand_id
1 'polypeptide(L)'
;MEFTEWIRGRTDEQLRALVSARPELITPVPAHLEGLASRAASPSAIGRVLDRLDRFTLAVVETLAVRDEPIAKDVLHDLMSRALGSGDPTHPRAAEGGDPGEPEPALSTALDRLRDLALVYGPDDALELGPGVRKVLDDPAGLGPRAADAFRHHAPEQLEEMADDVAPGTAGSGKERLAAALAEPAALVAAVSPEARGALDQLVWGPPTGRVPNARREVRIESARSPIEELLARGLLAATGEESVTLPREVGLFLRGGRVHRDLLAVPPPLHGATRDPSLADRTAAGQAFSFVRAVEELCERWSVEPPGVLRTGGLGVRDLKRAAGELDLPEWVTALVVEVAHAAGLIAAGGGVDGEWLPTSGYDLWRVRSTADRWTALAATWLHMDRVPGLVGERDDRDRPLNALHTDLRRSSAPGVRAATLGVLAAAPGLAPERDSVLERLAWEQPRRRGPLREQLVDFTLREAEQVGVTGLGALSGHGRALVEGGEAAGLLAPLLPEPVDHVLLQADLTAVAPGPLTSELNRWMTLTADVESKGGATVYRFSESSIRRALDAGHGGEELVAMLGRHSATPVPQALSYLVTDVARRHGRIRVGTASAYIRCDDPALLDQITADRRSAALRLRRLAPTVIASRSSRAALVDSLRAMGYAPVAESLDGDVIISQLESRRTEGVALARAVASPNGLDPEVAAAAVRALRAGDAAHLARREPVDAPGGQVPRGPATATISALQEAIKQGVRVWIGYLDSQGNATSRILEPARMEGGYLTAYDETRAAVHRFALHRITGVAGL
;
A
#
# COMPACT_ATOMS: atom_id res chain seq x y z
N MET A 1 24.25 -5.79 -30.69
CA MET A 1 24.73 -4.54 -30.04
C MET A 1 24.81 -4.81 -28.54
N GLU A 2 25.87 -4.44 -27.84
CA GLU A 2 25.95 -4.73 -26.39
C GLU A 2 24.99 -3.84 -25.59
N PHE A 3 24.25 -4.42 -24.63
CA PHE A 3 23.21 -3.71 -23.86
C PHE A 3 23.74 -2.48 -23.10
N THR A 4 24.95 -2.59 -22.54
CA THR A 4 25.61 -1.48 -21.83
C THR A 4 25.95 -0.32 -22.78
N GLU A 5 26.37 -0.62 -24.01
CA GLU A 5 26.65 0.40 -25.02
C GLU A 5 25.37 1.07 -25.51
N TRP A 6 24.29 0.29 -25.65
CA TRP A 6 22.97 0.82 -25.98
C TRP A 6 22.47 1.81 -24.91
N ILE A 7 22.57 1.46 -23.61
CA ILE A 7 22.22 2.39 -22.52
C ILE A 7 23.10 3.65 -22.55
N ARG A 8 24.41 3.50 -22.82
CA ARG A 8 25.33 4.64 -22.92
C ARG A 8 24.96 5.59 -24.07
N GLY A 9 24.48 5.04 -25.19
CA GLY A 9 24.04 5.79 -26.37
C GLY A 9 22.69 6.50 -26.22
N ARG A 10 21.89 6.21 -25.18
CA ARG A 10 20.61 6.91 -24.91
C ARG A 10 20.86 8.40 -24.63
N THR A 11 19.89 9.25 -24.94
CA THR A 11 19.95 10.68 -24.59
C THR A 11 19.67 10.92 -23.09
N ASP A 12 19.99 12.10 -22.58
CA ASP A 12 19.71 12.43 -21.17
C ASP A 12 18.21 12.49 -20.86
N GLU A 13 17.37 12.84 -21.83
CA GLU A 13 15.92 12.76 -21.73
C GLU A 13 15.43 11.32 -21.63
N GLN A 14 15.96 10.46 -22.47
CA GLN A 14 15.69 9.02 -22.46
C GLN A 14 16.15 8.33 -21.17
N LEU A 15 17.29 8.74 -20.60
CA LEU A 15 17.76 8.25 -19.30
C LEU A 15 16.89 8.78 -18.15
N ARG A 16 16.44 10.05 -18.22
CA ARG A 16 15.48 10.60 -17.25
C ARG A 16 14.17 9.83 -17.28
N ALA A 17 13.62 9.56 -18.46
CA ALA A 17 12.42 8.74 -18.62
C ALA A 17 12.61 7.33 -18.02
N LEU A 18 13.75 6.69 -18.25
CA LEU A 18 14.08 5.39 -17.67
C LEU A 18 14.10 5.43 -16.13
N VAL A 19 14.82 6.37 -15.51
CA VAL A 19 14.95 6.41 -14.04
C VAL A 19 13.68 6.93 -13.35
N SER A 20 12.88 7.76 -14.02
CA SER A 20 11.56 8.16 -13.53
C SER A 20 10.56 7.00 -13.59
N ALA A 21 10.61 6.21 -14.67
CA ALA A 21 9.77 5.02 -14.80
C ALA A 21 10.24 3.84 -13.92
N ARG A 22 11.54 3.79 -13.60
CA ARG A 22 12.18 2.78 -12.73
C ARG A 22 13.01 3.41 -11.60
N PRO A 23 12.37 4.06 -10.60
CA PRO A 23 13.06 4.75 -9.50
C PRO A 23 13.98 3.83 -8.67
N GLU A 24 13.68 2.53 -8.66
CA GLU A 24 14.49 1.53 -7.97
C GLU A 24 15.91 1.39 -8.54
N LEU A 25 16.18 1.85 -9.77
CA LEU A 25 17.51 1.77 -10.38
C LEU A 25 18.52 2.74 -9.76
N ILE A 26 18.02 3.83 -9.17
CA ILE A 26 18.82 4.95 -8.66
C ILE A 26 18.74 5.12 -7.13
N THR A 27 18.25 4.11 -6.42
CA THR A 27 18.19 4.11 -4.95
C THR A 27 19.14 3.06 -4.37
N PRO A 28 20.39 3.40 -3.99
CA PRO A 28 21.10 4.68 -4.19
C PRO A 28 21.66 4.83 -5.62
N VAL A 29 22.03 6.04 -6.07
CA VAL A 29 22.46 6.28 -7.48
C VAL A 29 23.74 5.47 -7.80
N PRO A 30 23.78 4.67 -8.90
CA PRO A 30 25.00 3.99 -9.34
C PRO A 30 26.13 4.96 -9.69
N ALA A 31 27.38 4.48 -9.61
CA ALA A 31 28.55 5.30 -9.92
C ALA A 31 28.72 5.61 -11.43
N HIS A 32 28.19 4.78 -12.33
CA HIS A 32 28.33 4.94 -13.79
C HIS A 32 27.22 4.16 -14.54
N LEU A 33 27.12 4.35 -15.86
CA LEU A 33 26.04 3.78 -16.68
C LEU A 33 26.10 2.25 -16.80
N GLU A 34 27.28 1.65 -16.73
CA GLU A 34 27.39 0.17 -16.64
C GLU A 34 26.79 -0.38 -15.34
N GLY A 35 26.93 0.34 -14.22
CA GLY A 35 26.25 -0.01 -12.97
C GLY A 35 24.72 0.12 -13.08
N LEU A 36 24.23 1.12 -13.82
CA LEU A 36 22.81 1.27 -14.15
C LEU A 36 22.31 0.09 -15.00
N ALA A 37 23.06 -0.29 -16.04
CA ALA A 37 22.74 -1.42 -16.92
C ALA A 37 22.66 -2.75 -16.17
N SER A 38 23.65 -3.02 -15.32
CA SER A 38 23.69 -4.23 -14.47
C SER A 38 22.47 -4.30 -13.52
N ARG A 39 22.08 -3.18 -12.92
CA ARG A 39 20.87 -3.12 -12.08
C ARG A 39 19.59 -3.29 -12.88
N ALA A 40 19.50 -2.68 -14.06
CA ALA A 40 18.34 -2.80 -14.95
C ALA A 40 18.11 -4.26 -15.38
N ALA A 41 19.20 -5.02 -15.55
CA ALA A 41 19.24 -6.44 -15.89
C ALA A 41 19.07 -7.40 -14.69
N SER A 42 18.94 -6.88 -13.46
CA SER A 42 18.79 -7.74 -12.27
C SER A 42 17.39 -8.38 -12.21
N PRO A 43 17.27 -9.65 -11.76
CA PRO A 43 15.97 -10.34 -11.73
C PRO A 43 14.88 -9.60 -10.95
N SER A 44 15.23 -8.99 -9.82
CA SER A 44 14.29 -8.24 -8.98
C SER A 44 13.81 -6.94 -9.64
N ALA A 45 14.70 -6.23 -10.33
CA ALA A 45 14.32 -5.01 -11.05
C ALA A 45 13.48 -5.33 -12.29
N ILE A 46 13.77 -6.43 -12.99
CA ILE A 46 12.97 -6.92 -14.12
C ILE A 46 11.59 -7.35 -13.65
N GLY A 47 11.50 -8.16 -12.58
CA GLY A 47 10.22 -8.62 -12.04
C GLY A 47 9.27 -7.47 -11.69
N ARG A 48 9.79 -6.43 -11.01
CA ARG A 48 9.00 -5.24 -10.64
C ARG A 48 8.49 -4.44 -11.85
N VAL A 49 9.27 -4.33 -12.92
CA VAL A 49 8.84 -3.59 -14.12
C VAL A 49 7.86 -4.42 -14.96
N LEU A 50 8.04 -5.74 -15.05
CA LEU A 50 7.08 -6.64 -15.69
C LEU A 50 5.70 -6.60 -15.00
N ASP A 51 5.66 -6.40 -13.67
CA ASP A 51 4.40 -6.24 -12.91
C ASP A 51 3.63 -4.95 -13.22
N ARG A 52 4.21 -4.04 -14.01
CA ARG A 52 3.61 -2.75 -14.41
C ARG A 52 3.23 -2.71 -15.90
N LEU A 53 3.54 -3.76 -16.67
CA LEU A 53 3.16 -3.83 -18.08
C LEU A 53 1.70 -4.24 -18.21
N ASP A 54 0.99 -3.65 -19.16
CA ASP A 54 -0.31 -4.15 -19.59
C ASP A 54 -0.17 -5.50 -20.34
N ARG A 55 -1.31 -6.15 -20.60
CA ARG A 55 -1.37 -7.48 -21.19
C ARG A 55 -0.77 -7.53 -22.59
N PHE A 56 -0.97 -6.50 -23.40
CA PHE A 56 -0.46 -6.46 -24.77
C PHE A 56 1.06 -6.26 -24.77
N THR A 57 1.55 -5.29 -24.01
CA THR A 57 2.97 -5.02 -23.86
C THR A 57 3.71 -6.22 -23.26
N LEU A 58 3.12 -6.92 -22.28
CA LEU A 58 3.67 -8.18 -21.77
C LEU A 58 3.69 -9.29 -22.84
N ALA A 59 2.63 -9.41 -23.63
CA ALA A 59 2.54 -10.39 -24.71
C ALA A 59 3.65 -10.20 -25.76
N VAL A 60 4.00 -8.95 -26.07
CA VAL A 60 5.14 -8.62 -26.94
C VAL A 60 6.46 -9.13 -26.35
N VAL A 61 6.71 -8.91 -25.06
CA VAL A 61 7.92 -9.42 -24.37
C VAL A 61 7.94 -10.95 -24.36
N GLU A 62 6.81 -11.59 -24.07
CA GLU A 62 6.68 -13.05 -24.07
C GLU A 62 6.96 -13.63 -25.47
N THR A 63 6.46 -13.00 -26.53
CA THR A 63 6.72 -13.44 -27.91
C THR A 63 8.17 -13.27 -28.31
N LEU A 64 8.82 -12.17 -27.90
CA LEU A 64 10.26 -12.00 -28.06
C LEU A 64 11.05 -13.07 -27.27
N ALA A 65 10.57 -13.49 -26.09
CA ALA A 65 11.23 -14.48 -25.25
C ALA A 65 11.13 -15.91 -25.81
N VAL A 66 10.10 -16.19 -26.60
CA VAL A 66 9.90 -17.46 -27.30
C VAL A 66 10.91 -17.66 -28.43
N ARG A 67 11.55 -16.59 -28.92
CA ARG A 67 12.58 -16.60 -29.97
C ARG A 67 13.98 -16.43 -29.38
N ASP A 68 14.97 -17.13 -29.95
CA ASP A 68 16.36 -17.10 -29.49
C ASP A 68 17.19 -16.01 -30.18
N GLU A 69 16.87 -15.70 -31.43
CA GLU A 69 17.57 -14.71 -32.24
C GLU A 69 16.87 -13.34 -32.21
N PRO A 70 17.60 -12.25 -32.47
CA PRO A 70 16.99 -10.95 -32.73
C PRO A 70 15.95 -11.08 -33.85
N ILE A 71 14.78 -10.47 -33.66
CA ILE A 71 13.71 -10.51 -34.67
C ILE A 71 13.42 -9.12 -35.20
N ALA A 72 13.11 -9.05 -36.50
CA ALA A 72 12.64 -7.83 -37.11
C ALA A 72 11.18 -7.53 -36.69
N LYS A 73 10.82 -6.24 -36.63
CA LYS A 73 9.53 -5.73 -36.19
C LYS A 73 8.38 -6.24 -37.05
N ASP A 74 8.60 -6.41 -38.36
CA ASP A 74 7.64 -6.96 -39.32
C ASP A 74 7.27 -8.43 -38.99
N VAL A 75 8.26 -9.25 -38.62
CA VAL A 75 8.04 -10.63 -38.15
C VAL A 75 7.26 -10.63 -36.83
N LEU A 76 7.62 -9.75 -35.89
CA LEU A 76 6.89 -9.60 -34.63
C LEU A 76 5.45 -9.14 -34.86
N HIS A 77 5.24 -8.21 -35.79
CA HIS A 77 3.92 -7.72 -36.19
C HIS A 77 3.04 -8.85 -36.75
N ASP A 78 3.56 -9.71 -37.63
CA ASP A 78 2.82 -10.88 -38.13
C ASP A 78 2.41 -11.83 -37.00
N LEU A 79 3.34 -12.14 -36.07
CA LEU A 79 3.04 -12.99 -34.91
C LEU A 79 1.97 -12.39 -33.98
N MET A 80 2.01 -11.07 -33.76
CA MET A 80 1.01 -10.35 -32.97
C MET A 80 -0.35 -10.28 -33.68
N SER A 81 -0.35 -10.05 -34.98
CA SER A 81 -1.57 -9.99 -35.80
C SER A 81 -2.33 -11.33 -35.76
N ARG A 82 -1.61 -12.45 -35.90
CA ARG A 82 -2.19 -13.80 -35.74
C ARG A 82 -2.78 -14.04 -34.35
N ALA A 83 -2.17 -13.49 -33.31
CA ALA A 83 -2.64 -13.62 -31.93
C ALA A 83 -3.86 -12.74 -31.61
N LEU A 84 -4.04 -11.63 -32.33
CA LEU A 84 -5.23 -10.77 -32.26
C LEU A 84 -6.42 -11.31 -33.07
N GLY A 85 -6.22 -12.41 -33.82
CA GLY A 85 -7.25 -12.98 -34.67
C GLY A 85 -7.61 -12.13 -35.89
N SER A 86 -6.72 -11.21 -36.31
CA SER A 86 -6.97 -10.35 -37.47
C SER A 86 -7.20 -11.20 -38.72
N GLY A 87 -8.45 -11.26 -39.20
CA GLY A 87 -8.85 -12.03 -40.37
C GLY A 87 -9.35 -13.46 -40.12
N ASP A 88 -9.52 -13.90 -38.87
CA ASP A 88 -10.07 -15.22 -38.52
C ASP A 88 -11.51 -15.13 -37.95
N PRO A 89 -12.55 -15.45 -38.75
CA PRO A 89 -13.94 -15.42 -38.30
C PRO A 89 -14.29 -16.52 -37.28
N THR A 90 -13.39 -17.48 -37.03
CA THR A 90 -13.58 -18.55 -36.02
C THR A 90 -12.99 -18.21 -34.66
N HIS A 91 -12.40 -17.01 -34.51
CA HIS A 91 -11.83 -16.56 -33.25
C HIS A 91 -12.92 -16.44 -32.16
N PRO A 92 -12.71 -16.96 -30.92
CA PRO A 92 -13.73 -16.97 -29.87
C PRO A 92 -14.35 -15.59 -29.59
N ARG A 93 -13.53 -14.54 -29.65
CA ARG A 93 -13.94 -13.15 -29.44
C ARG A 93 -14.52 -12.42 -30.65
N ALA A 94 -14.47 -13.01 -31.87
CA ALA A 94 -15.17 -12.44 -33.03
C ALA A 94 -16.70 -12.41 -32.80
N ALA A 95 -17.22 -13.29 -31.93
CA ALA A 95 -18.61 -13.33 -31.51
C ALA A 95 -18.95 -12.33 -30.37
N GLU A 96 -17.96 -11.81 -29.63
CA GLU A 96 -18.14 -10.94 -28.46
C GLU A 96 -18.21 -9.44 -28.81
N GLY A 97 -17.99 -9.06 -30.08
CA GLY A 97 -18.23 -7.70 -30.59
C GLY A 97 -17.26 -6.61 -30.09
N GLY A 98 -16.14 -6.97 -29.47
CA GLY A 98 -15.10 -6.03 -29.05
C GLY A 98 -14.12 -5.68 -30.18
N ASP A 99 -13.64 -4.43 -30.22
CA ASP A 99 -12.55 -4.01 -31.10
C ASP A 99 -11.23 -4.65 -30.62
N PRO A 100 -10.61 -5.56 -31.39
CA PRO A 100 -9.32 -6.15 -31.02
C PRO A 100 -8.18 -5.12 -31.03
N GLY A 101 -8.41 -3.96 -31.63
CA GLY A 101 -7.44 -2.89 -31.87
C GLY A 101 -6.57 -3.16 -33.09
N GLU A 102 -6.01 -2.09 -33.67
CA GLU A 102 -5.08 -2.19 -34.79
C GLU A 102 -3.69 -2.65 -34.29
N PRO A 103 -3.09 -3.68 -34.93
CA PRO A 103 -1.83 -4.28 -34.44
C PRO A 103 -0.65 -3.31 -34.48
N GLU A 104 -0.47 -2.53 -35.55
CA GLU A 104 0.75 -1.75 -35.75
C GLU A 104 0.89 -0.51 -34.86
N PRO A 105 -0.17 0.32 -34.65
CA PRO A 105 -0.10 1.42 -33.69
C PRO A 105 0.17 0.93 -32.25
N ALA A 106 -0.50 -0.17 -31.86
CA ALA A 106 -0.32 -0.76 -30.54
C ALA A 106 1.09 -1.35 -30.37
N LEU A 107 1.59 -2.09 -31.36
CA LEU A 107 2.93 -2.68 -31.32
C LEU A 107 4.02 -1.61 -31.24
N SER A 108 3.92 -0.55 -32.02
CA SER A 108 4.88 0.55 -31.99
C SER A 108 4.91 1.22 -30.62
N THR A 109 3.74 1.51 -30.05
CA THR A 109 3.60 2.08 -28.70
C THR A 109 4.19 1.15 -27.63
N ALA A 110 3.91 -0.16 -27.72
CA ALA A 110 4.45 -1.15 -26.81
C ALA A 110 6.00 -1.25 -26.90
N LEU A 111 6.57 -1.24 -28.11
CA LEU A 111 8.01 -1.29 -28.32
C LEU A 111 8.72 -0.03 -27.79
N ASP A 112 8.16 1.15 -28.03
CA ASP A 112 8.70 2.40 -27.48
C ASP A 112 8.69 2.36 -25.95
N ARG A 113 7.58 1.91 -25.35
CA ARG A 113 7.48 1.71 -23.91
C ARG A 113 8.51 0.71 -23.38
N LEU A 114 8.71 -0.41 -24.06
CA LEU A 114 9.68 -1.44 -23.66
C LEU A 114 11.13 -0.96 -23.77
N ARG A 115 11.43 -0.13 -24.78
CA ARG A 115 12.72 0.56 -24.92
C ARG A 115 12.93 1.59 -23.81
N ASP A 116 11.91 2.37 -23.46
CA ASP A 116 11.99 3.34 -22.35
C ASP A 116 12.20 2.66 -21.00
N LEU A 117 11.70 1.44 -20.84
CA LEU A 117 11.91 0.61 -19.64
C LEU A 117 13.20 -0.21 -19.68
N ALA A 118 13.97 -0.14 -20.77
CA ALA A 118 15.16 -0.95 -21.03
C ALA A 118 14.91 -2.47 -20.93
N LEU A 119 13.73 -2.92 -21.34
CA LEU A 119 13.35 -4.33 -21.44
C LEU A 119 13.58 -4.90 -22.86
N VAL A 120 13.53 -4.04 -23.87
CA VAL A 120 13.88 -4.33 -25.26
C VAL A 120 14.91 -3.30 -25.73
N TYR A 121 15.86 -3.72 -26.55
CA TYR A 121 16.83 -2.83 -27.18
C TYR A 121 17.11 -3.27 -28.62
N GLY A 122 17.88 -2.45 -29.34
CA GLY A 122 18.22 -2.68 -30.74
C GLY A 122 17.29 -1.97 -31.74
N PRO A 123 17.70 -1.90 -33.01
CA PRO A 123 16.93 -1.33 -34.10
C PRO A 123 15.71 -2.19 -34.47
N ASP A 124 14.78 -1.64 -35.26
CA ASP A 124 13.53 -2.34 -35.64
C ASP A 124 13.77 -3.60 -36.49
N ASP A 125 14.92 -3.75 -37.14
CA ASP A 125 15.30 -4.95 -37.89
C ASP A 125 15.99 -6.03 -37.03
N ALA A 126 16.33 -5.72 -35.77
CA ALA A 126 16.99 -6.63 -34.84
C ALA A 126 16.61 -6.32 -33.38
N LEU A 127 15.35 -6.58 -33.02
CA LEU A 127 14.84 -6.40 -31.67
C LEU A 127 15.38 -7.49 -30.74
N GLU A 128 16.00 -7.08 -29.62
CA GLU A 128 16.58 -7.96 -28.62
C GLU A 128 15.98 -7.70 -27.22
N LEU A 129 15.78 -8.76 -26.44
CA LEU A 129 15.40 -8.63 -25.03
C LEU A 129 16.60 -8.22 -24.20
N GLY A 130 16.37 -7.30 -23.26
CA GLY A 130 17.32 -6.92 -22.24
C GLY A 130 17.90 -8.15 -21.49
N PRO A 131 19.18 -8.11 -21.08
CA PRO A 131 19.79 -9.21 -20.36
C PRO A 131 18.99 -9.60 -19.12
N GLY A 132 18.78 -10.90 -18.94
CA GLY A 132 18.05 -11.45 -17.79
C GLY A 132 16.53 -11.53 -17.97
N VAL A 133 15.91 -10.83 -18.94
CA VAL A 133 14.44 -10.81 -19.10
C VAL A 133 13.89 -12.22 -19.37
N ARG A 134 14.49 -12.97 -20.29
CA ARG A 134 14.12 -14.37 -20.59
C ARG A 134 14.20 -15.29 -19.37
N LYS A 135 15.06 -15.00 -18.40
CA LYS A 135 15.26 -15.83 -17.19
C LYS A 135 14.23 -15.55 -16.10
N VAL A 136 13.57 -14.39 -16.14
CA VAL A 136 12.56 -13.97 -15.15
C VAL A 136 11.15 -14.37 -15.58
N LEU A 137 10.94 -14.59 -16.88
CA LEU A 137 9.69 -15.11 -17.41
C LEU A 137 9.64 -16.62 -17.22
N ASP A 138 8.82 -17.07 -16.28
CA ASP A 138 8.45 -18.48 -16.15
C ASP A 138 7.47 -18.84 -17.28
N ASP A 139 7.80 -19.84 -18.08
CA ASP A 139 6.97 -20.38 -19.17
C ASP A 139 6.27 -19.28 -20.03
N PRO A 140 7.03 -18.48 -20.82
CA PRO A 140 6.49 -17.32 -21.52
C PRO A 140 5.29 -17.70 -22.42
N ALA A 141 4.17 -16.98 -22.27
CA ALA A 141 2.91 -17.28 -22.94
C ALA A 141 2.34 -18.69 -22.63
N GLY A 142 2.69 -19.27 -21.48
CA GLY A 142 2.33 -20.64 -21.10
C GLY A 142 2.97 -21.71 -21.99
N LEU A 143 4.05 -21.38 -22.70
CA LEU A 143 4.82 -22.37 -23.46
C LEU A 143 5.91 -22.96 -22.58
N GLY A 144 6.12 -24.27 -22.69
CA GLY A 144 7.18 -24.95 -21.96
C GLY A 144 8.58 -24.56 -22.45
N PRO A 145 9.62 -25.18 -21.86
CA PRO A 145 10.99 -25.00 -22.31
C PRO A 145 11.17 -25.54 -23.74
N ARG A 146 12.22 -25.07 -24.42
CA ARG A 146 12.64 -25.64 -25.71
C ARG A 146 12.90 -27.13 -25.56
N ALA A 147 12.70 -27.92 -26.60
CA ALA A 147 13.02 -29.35 -26.59
C ALA A 147 14.45 -29.61 -26.06
N ALA A 148 15.43 -28.85 -26.55
CA ALA A 148 16.82 -28.96 -26.09
C ALA A 148 17.00 -28.72 -24.57
N ASP A 149 16.17 -27.89 -23.95
CA ASP A 149 16.21 -27.61 -22.51
C ASP A 149 15.37 -28.61 -21.71
N ALA A 150 14.21 -29.01 -22.26
CA ALA A 150 13.29 -29.98 -21.66
C ALA A 150 13.99 -31.34 -21.42
N PHE A 151 14.83 -31.75 -22.37
CA PHE A 151 15.57 -33.01 -22.31
C PHE A 151 16.93 -32.93 -21.61
N ARG A 152 17.34 -31.77 -21.08
CA ARG A 152 18.71 -31.54 -20.54
C ARG A 152 19.16 -32.51 -19.43
N HIS A 153 18.20 -33.08 -18.69
CA HIS A 153 18.45 -33.95 -17.53
C HIS A 153 18.28 -35.44 -17.84
N HIS A 154 18.00 -35.81 -19.09
CA HIS A 154 17.90 -37.22 -19.49
C HIS A 154 19.29 -37.81 -19.73
N ALA A 155 19.44 -39.11 -19.50
CA ALA A 155 20.71 -39.78 -19.76
C ALA A 155 20.98 -39.81 -21.28
N PRO A 156 22.24 -39.63 -21.74
CA PRO A 156 22.57 -39.67 -23.16
C PRO A 156 22.09 -40.94 -23.85
N GLU A 157 22.23 -42.09 -23.21
CA GLU A 157 21.81 -43.40 -23.74
C GLU A 157 20.29 -43.43 -24.00
N GLN A 158 19.50 -42.90 -23.07
CA GLN A 158 18.04 -42.81 -23.21
C GLN A 158 17.63 -41.89 -24.36
N LEU A 159 18.36 -40.78 -24.55
CA LEU A 159 18.10 -39.85 -25.65
C LEU A 159 18.47 -40.45 -27.01
N GLU A 160 19.55 -41.22 -27.09
CA GLU A 160 19.94 -41.93 -28.31
C GLU A 160 18.88 -42.97 -28.69
N GLU A 161 18.48 -43.80 -27.73
CA GLU A 161 17.43 -44.78 -27.96
C GLU A 161 16.14 -44.09 -28.43
N MET A 162 15.67 -43.05 -27.73
CA MET A 162 14.43 -42.34 -28.10
C MET A 162 14.54 -41.69 -29.48
N ALA A 163 15.69 -41.12 -29.82
CA ALA A 163 15.94 -40.57 -31.14
C ALA A 163 15.94 -41.64 -32.25
N ASP A 164 16.39 -42.86 -31.96
CA ASP A 164 16.33 -43.98 -32.92
C ASP A 164 14.88 -44.41 -33.23
N ASP A 165 13.97 -44.30 -32.26
CA ASP A 165 12.54 -44.55 -32.46
C ASP A 165 11.85 -43.42 -33.23
N VAL A 166 12.20 -42.17 -32.92
CA VAL A 166 11.50 -40.96 -33.39
C VAL A 166 12.04 -40.42 -34.72
N ALA A 167 13.35 -40.51 -34.94
CA ALA A 167 14.07 -39.95 -36.09
C ALA A 167 15.19 -40.89 -36.57
N PRO A 168 14.85 -42.13 -36.99
CA PRO A 168 15.83 -43.14 -37.38
C PRO A 168 16.70 -42.67 -38.55
N GLY A 169 18.01 -42.94 -38.48
CA GLY A 169 18.96 -42.66 -39.58
C GLY A 169 19.36 -41.20 -39.74
N THR A 170 18.98 -40.32 -38.82
CA THR A 170 19.44 -38.92 -38.78
C THR A 170 20.82 -38.80 -38.11
N ALA A 171 21.62 -37.81 -38.50
CA ALA A 171 22.97 -37.59 -37.97
C ALA A 171 22.97 -36.57 -36.81
N GLY A 172 23.89 -36.73 -35.86
CA GLY A 172 24.02 -35.88 -34.66
C GLY A 172 23.81 -36.67 -33.37
N SER A 173 23.95 -36.01 -32.22
CA SER A 173 23.63 -36.62 -30.92
C SER A 173 22.12 -36.86 -30.77
N GLY A 174 21.70 -37.84 -29.98
CA GLY A 174 20.29 -38.16 -29.74
C GLY A 174 19.46 -36.93 -29.32
N LYS A 175 20.07 -36.03 -28.54
CA LYS A 175 19.48 -34.74 -28.17
C LYS A 175 19.21 -33.83 -29.37
N GLU A 176 20.19 -33.68 -30.27
CA GLU A 176 20.07 -32.84 -31.47
C GLU A 176 19.06 -33.44 -32.46
N ARG A 177 19.12 -34.77 -32.64
CA ARG A 177 18.19 -35.53 -33.50
C ARG A 177 16.74 -35.36 -33.02
N LEU A 178 16.51 -35.50 -31.72
CA LEU A 178 15.19 -35.32 -31.11
C LEU A 178 14.71 -33.86 -31.20
N ALA A 179 15.57 -32.88 -30.90
CA ALA A 179 15.21 -31.47 -31.02
C ALA A 179 14.85 -31.08 -32.45
N ALA A 180 15.57 -31.61 -33.46
CA ALA A 180 15.24 -31.41 -34.87
C ALA A 180 13.90 -32.04 -35.26
N ALA A 181 13.61 -33.26 -34.80
CA ALA A 181 12.33 -33.93 -35.04
C ALA A 181 11.14 -33.18 -34.42
N LEU A 182 11.33 -32.63 -33.22
CA LEU A 182 10.29 -31.86 -32.52
C LEU A 182 10.09 -30.45 -33.08
N ALA A 183 11.04 -29.92 -33.86
CA ALA A 183 10.86 -28.67 -34.60
C ALA A 183 9.78 -28.79 -35.70
N GLU A 184 9.58 -30.00 -36.24
CA GLU A 184 8.53 -30.34 -37.20
C GLU A 184 7.67 -31.53 -36.70
N PRO A 185 6.91 -31.36 -35.60
CA PRO A 185 6.32 -32.48 -34.87
C PRO A 185 5.06 -33.07 -35.53
N ALA A 186 4.71 -32.65 -36.76
CA ALA A 186 3.45 -32.98 -37.42
C ALA A 186 3.22 -34.48 -37.57
N ALA A 187 4.25 -35.22 -38.02
CA ALA A 187 4.16 -36.67 -38.17
C ALA A 187 4.04 -37.38 -36.81
N LEU A 188 4.76 -36.89 -35.79
CA LEU A 188 4.74 -37.46 -34.45
C LEU A 188 3.40 -37.27 -33.76
N VAL A 189 2.81 -36.07 -33.86
CA VAL A 189 1.49 -35.75 -33.32
C VAL A 189 0.38 -36.49 -34.07
N ALA A 190 0.52 -36.72 -35.39
CA ALA A 190 -0.45 -37.52 -36.15
C ALA A 190 -0.43 -39.02 -35.79
N ALA A 191 0.69 -39.51 -35.25
CA ALA A 191 0.92 -40.91 -34.94
C ALA A 191 0.55 -41.32 -33.49
N VAL A 192 -0.09 -40.43 -32.71
CA VAL A 192 -0.55 -40.74 -31.34
C VAL A 192 -2.03 -41.10 -31.28
N SER A 193 -2.42 -41.88 -30.27
CA SER A 193 -3.83 -42.19 -29.99
C SER A 193 -4.69 -40.95 -29.71
N PRO A 194 -6.02 -40.99 -29.94
CA PRO A 194 -6.94 -39.90 -29.59
C PRO A 194 -6.88 -39.51 -28.12
N GLU A 195 -6.69 -40.48 -27.21
CA GLU A 195 -6.56 -40.25 -25.78
C GLU A 195 -5.27 -39.48 -25.44
N ALA A 196 -4.15 -39.83 -26.08
CA ALA A 196 -2.88 -39.12 -25.94
C ALA A 196 -2.97 -37.69 -26.51
N ARG A 197 -3.68 -37.52 -27.63
CA ARG A 197 -3.96 -36.20 -28.22
C ARG A 197 -4.78 -35.32 -27.26
N GLY A 198 -5.81 -35.88 -26.62
CA GLY A 198 -6.61 -35.18 -25.62
C GLY A 198 -5.81 -34.74 -24.40
N ALA A 199 -4.81 -35.53 -23.97
CA ALA A 199 -3.89 -35.14 -22.90
C ALA A 199 -2.99 -33.96 -23.31
N LEU A 200 -2.49 -33.94 -24.55
CA LEU A 200 -1.74 -32.80 -25.08
C LEU A 200 -2.60 -31.55 -25.11
N ASP A 201 -3.85 -31.64 -25.58
CA ASP A 201 -4.77 -30.49 -25.70
C ASP A 201 -5.03 -29.77 -24.37
N GLN A 202 -5.00 -30.50 -23.24
CA GLN A 202 -5.11 -29.90 -21.90
C GLN A 202 -3.90 -29.02 -21.54
N LEU A 203 -2.71 -29.33 -22.08
CA LEU A 203 -1.46 -28.62 -21.82
C LEU A 203 -1.19 -27.50 -22.84
N VAL A 204 -1.90 -27.47 -23.97
CA VAL A 204 -1.64 -26.52 -25.08
C VAL A 204 -1.72 -25.07 -24.62
N TRP A 205 -2.76 -24.68 -23.90
CA TRP A 205 -2.96 -23.30 -23.41
C TRP A 205 -2.95 -23.17 -21.89
N GLY A 206 -2.93 -24.30 -21.19
CA GLY A 206 -2.77 -24.36 -19.74
C GLY A 206 -1.31 -24.21 -19.31
N PRO A 207 -0.97 -24.46 -18.03
CA PRO A 207 0.42 -24.62 -17.66
C PRO A 207 1.04 -25.73 -18.53
N PRO A 208 2.23 -25.53 -19.12
CA PRO A 208 2.86 -26.53 -20.00
C PRO A 208 3.44 -27.70 -19.21
N THR A 209 3.02 -27.90 -17.96
CA THR A 209 3.53 -28.90 -17.02
C THR A 209 2.38 -29.74 -16.49
N GLY A 210 2.65 -31.03 -16.33
CA GLY A 210 1.72 -32.01 -15.75
C GLY A 210 2.41 -32.84 -14.68
N ARG A 211 1.62 -33.45 -13.79
CA ARG A 211 2.12 -34.42 -12.81
C ARG A 211 1.80 -35.84 -13.24
N VAL A 212 2.81 -36.69 -13.28
CA VAL A 212 2.71 -38.09 -13.71
C VAL A 212 3.62 -38.92 -12.82
N PRO A 213 3.13 -39.96 -12.13
CA PRO A 213 3.98 -40.84 -11.33
C PRO A 213 5.05 -41.52 -12.19
N ASN A 214 6.28 -41.62 -11.67
CA ASN A 214 7.42 -42.26 -12.34
C ASN A 214 7.71 -41.69 -13.74
N ALA A 215 7.66 -40.36 -13.89
CA ALA A 215 7.81 -39.68 -15.18
C ALA A 215 9.17 -39.97 -15.87
N ARG A 216 10.23 -40.26 -15.11
CA ARG A 216 11.57 -40.57 -15.63
C ARG A 216 11.79 -42.03 -16.05
N ARG A 217 10.77 -42.86 -15.93
CA ARG A 217 10.86 -44.25 -16.36
C ARG A 217 11.17 -44.30 -17.86
N GLU A 218 12.05 -45.21 -18.26
CA GLU A 218 12.33 -45.49 -19.66
C GLU A 218 11.12 -46.13 -20.33
N VAL A 219 10.66 -45.52 -21.42
CA VAL A 219 9.52 -45.98 -22.23
C VAL A 219 9.92 -45.89 -23.70
N ARG A 220 9.72 -46.98 -24.44
CA ARG A 220 9.95 -47.08 -25.89
C ARG A 220 8.61 -47.05 -26.62
N ILE A 221 8.60 -46.73 -27.92
CA ILE A 221 7.34 -46.67 -28.68
C ILE A 221 6.60 -48.03 -28.65
N GLU A 222 7.34 -49.13 -28.73
CA GLU A 222 6.80 -50.49 -28.69
C GLU A 222 6.29 -50.95 -27.32
N SER A 223 6.79 -50.34 -26.23
CA SER A 223 6.50 -50.76 -24.85
C SER A 223 5.51 -49.85 -24.13
N ALA A 224 5.10 -48.74 -24.75
CA ALA A 224 4.11 -47.82 -24.23
C ALA A 224 2.71 -48.46 -24.13
N ARG A 225 2.09 -48.40 -22.94
CA ARG A 225 0.78 -49.02 -22.64
C ARG A 225 -0.28 -48.00 -22.22
N SER A 226 0.12 -46.78 -21.89
CA SER A 226 -0.79 -45.68 -21.54
C SER A 226 -0.63 -44.47 -22.47
N PRO A 227 -1.64 -43.58 -22.55
CA PRO A 227 -1.54 -42.37 -23.37
C PRO A 227 -0.35 -41.48 -23.03
N ILE A 228 0.02 -41.37 -21.75
CA ILE A 228 1.16 -40.55 -21.32
C ILE A 228 2.50 -41.24 -21.67
N GLU A 229 2.58 -42.56 -21.51
CA GLU A 229 3.74 -43.35 -21.95
C GLU A 229 3.97 -43.20 -23.47
N GLU A 230 2.90 -43.15 -24.27
CA GLU A 230 2.97 -42.93 -25.71
C GLU A 230 3.59 -41.57 -26.06
N LEU A 231 3.24 -40.52 -25.31
CA LEU A 231 3.77 -39.17 -25.48
C LEU A 231 5.22 -39.06 -25.04
N LEU A 232 5.59 -39.71 -23.92
CA LEU A 232 6.97 -39.75 -23.43
C LEU A 232 7.88 -40.49 -24.41
N ALA A 233 7.45 -41.65 -24.92
CA ALA A 233 8.22 -42.46 -25.86
C ALA A 233 8.51 -41.74 -27.20
N ARG A 234 7.63 -40.83 -27.62
CA ARG A 234 7.78 -40.01 -28.84
C ARG A 234 8.45 -38.66 -28.59
N GLY A 235 8.86 -38.36 -27.35
CA GLY A 235 9.42 -37.07 -26.96
C GLY A 235 8.44 -35.88 -27.06
N LEU A 236 7.13 -36.15 -27.20
CA LEU A 236 6.09 -35.11 -27.22
C LEU A 236 5.81 -34.54 -25.83
N LEU A 237 6.18 -35.28 -24.79
CA LEU A 237 6.35 -34.81 -23.42
C LEU A 237 7.77 -35.13 -22.94
N ALA A 238 8.35 -34.25 -22.14
CA ALA A 238 9.67 -34.45 -21.54
C ALA A 238 9.57 -34.55 -20.02
N ALA A 239 10.24 -35.51 -19.41
CA ALA A 239 10.29 -35.65 -17.96
C ALA A 239 11.28 -34.63 -17.35
N THR A 240 10.77 -33.69 -16.56
CA THR A 240 11.61 -32.66 -15.91
C THR A 240 12.00 -33.03 -14.48
N GLY A 241 11.30 -33.99 -13.88
CA GLY A 241 11.52 -34.52 -12.53
C GLY A 241 10.87 -35.90 -12.37
N GLU A 242 10.95 -36.49 -11.16
CA GLU A 242 10.42 -37.85 -10.90
C GLU A 242 8.91 -37.97 -11.11
N GLU A 243 8.18 -36.88 -10.86
CA GLU A 243 6.72 -36.83 -10.98
C GLU A 243 6.23 -35.71 -11.91
N SER A 244 7.10 -35.09 -12.71
CA SER A 244 6.76 -33.93 -13.51
C SER A 244 7.16 -34.09 -14.97
N VAL A 245 6.22 -33.77 -15.85
CA VAL A 245 6.40 -33.73 -17.29
C VAL A 245 6.15 -32.31 -17.80
N THR A 246 6.74 -31.96 -18.93
CA THR A 246 6.48 -30.70 -19.62
C THR A 246 6.27 -30.92 -21.11
N LEU A 247 5.41 -30.10 -21.70
CA LEU A 247 5.19 -30.01 -23.14
C LEU A 247 6.30 -29.14 -23.75
N PRO A 248 7.19 -29.69 -24.60
CA PRO A 248 8.20 -28.90 -25.28
C PRO A 248 7.59 -27.76 -26.11
N ARG A 249 8.25 -26.61 -26.13
CA ARG A 249 7.80 -25.37 -26.79
C ARG A 249 7.38 -25.59 -28.24
N GLU A 250 8.18 -26.34 -29.00
CA GLU A 250 7.99 -26.57 -30.43
C GLU A 250 6.70 -27.35 -30.70
N VAL A 251 6.43 -28.37 -29.88
CA VAL A 251 5.17 -29.13 -29.89
C VAL A 251 4.01 -28.21 -29.51
N GLY A 252 4.14 -27.42 -28.43
CA GLY A 252 3.13 -26.46 -28.01
C GLY A 252 2.76 -25.45 -29.11
N LEU A 253 3.76 -24.85 -29.77
CA LEU A 253 3.54 -23.91 -30.88
C LEU A 253 2.87 -24.57 -32.08
N PHE A 254 3.27 -25.80 -32.43
CA PHE A 254 2.63 -26.55 -33.51
C PHE A 254 1.14 -26.79 -33.20
N LEU A 255 0.82 -27.25 -31.97
CA LEU A 255 -0.56 -27.48 -31.53
C LEU A 255 -1.40 -26.20 -31.48
N ARG A 256 -0.77 -25.03 -31.29
CA ARG A 256 -1.42 -23.71 -31.33
C ARG A 256 -1.60 -23.15 -32.75
N GLY A 257 -1.13 -23.86 -33.79
CA GLY A 257 -1.12 -23.37 -35.17
C GLY A 257 -0.15 -22.22 -35.39
N GLY A 258 0.96 -22.20 -34.65
CA GLY A 258 1.96 -21.13 -34.69
C GLY A 258 1.60 -19.88 -33.88
N ARG A 259 0.45 -19.86 -33.19
CA ARG A 259 0.05 -18.76 -32.30
C ARG A 259 0.78 -18.82 -30.96
N VAL A 260 1.31 -17.68 -30.52
CA VAL A 260 1.95 -17.58 -29.20
C VAL A 260 0.89 -17.33 -28.11
N HIS A 261 -0.10 -16.48 -28.37
CA HIS A 261 -1.17 -16.14 -27.43
C HIS A 261 -2.54 -16.56 -27.99
N ARG A 262 -3.47 -16.92 -27.10
CA ARG A 262 -4.81 -17.42 -27.45
C ARG A 262 -5.81 -16.31 -27.70
N ASP A 263 -5.97 -15.46 -26.70
CA ASP A 263 -6.96 -14.38 -26.66
C ASP A 263 -6.22 -13.10 -26.23
N LEU A 264 -5.87 -12.26 -27.19
CA LEU A 264 -5.13 -11.01 -26.96
C LEU A 264 -5.97 -9.82 -27.44
N LEU A 265 -5.94 -8.71 -26.70
CA LEU A 265 -6.48 -7.42 -27.12
C LEU A 265 -5.34 -6.41 -27.14
N ALA A 266 -5.22 -5.66 -28.24
CA ALA A 266 -4.21 -4.63 -28.40
C ALA A 266 -4.53 -3.36 -27.60
N VAL A 267 -5.82 -3.11 -27.40
CA VAL A 267 -6.36 -2.03 -26.59
C VAL A 267 -7.02 -2.58 -25.34
N PRO A 268 -7.14 -1.78 -24.27
CA PRO A 268 -7.82 -2.24 -23.08
C PRO A 268 -9.31 -2.54 -23.36
N PRO A 269 -9.91 -3.53 -22.69
CA PRO A 269 -11.32 -3.83 -22.85
C PRO A 269 -12.16 -2.58 -22.49
N PRO A 270 -13.26 -2.33 -23.22
CA PRO A 270 -14.16 -1.23 -22.92
C PRO A 270 -14.83 -1.45 -21.57
N LEU A 271 -15.13 -0.34 -20.89
CA LEU A 271 -15.88 -0.40 -19.63
C LEU A 271 -17.38 -0.43 -19.94
N HIS A 272 -18.09 -1.33 -19.26
CA HIS A 272 -19.54 -1.49 -19.36
C HIS A 272 -20.20 -1.08 -18.05
N GLY A 273 -21.33 -0.39 -18.14
CA GLY A 273 -22.11 0.02 -16.98
C GLY A 273 -23.12 1.13 -17.30
N ALA A 274 -23.72 1.69 -16.24
CA ALA A 274 -24.74 2.71 -16.39
C ALA A 274 -24.12 4.10 -16.55
N THR A 275 -24.55 4.86 -17.57
CA THR A 275 -24.21 6.28 -17.67
C THR A 275 -24.92 7.07 -16.57
N ARG A 276 -24.20 7.99 -15.92
CA ARG A 276 -24.67 8.85 -14.84
C ARG A 276 -24.55 10.32 -15.22
N ASP A 277 -25.49 11.14 -14.77
CA ASP A 277 -25.36 12.60 -14.81
C ASP A 277 -24.21 13.00 -13.87
N PRO A 278 -23.13 13.63 -14.39
CA PRO A 278 -21.98 14.00 -13.56
C PRO A 278 -22.35 14.92 -12.40
N SER A 279 -23.28 15.86 -12.60
CA SER A 279 -23.70 16.80 -11.57
C SER A 279 -24.46 16.09 -10.44
N LEU A 280 -25.25 15.07 -10.76
CA LEU A 280 -25.98 14.29 -9.77
C LEU A 280 -25.01 13.38 -9.01
N ALA A 281 -24.08 12.72 -9.70
CA ALA A 281 -23.03 11.92 -9.08
C ALA A 281 -22.19 12.76 -8.10
N ASP A 282 -21.78 13.96 -8.50
CA ASP A 282 -21.02 14.89 -7.66
C ASP A 282 -21.79 15.29 -6.39
N ARG A 283 -23.08 15.65 -6.51
CA ARG A 283 -23.92 15.99 -5.35
C ARG A 283 -24.13 14.78 -4.42
N THR A 284 -24.35 13.58 -4.97
CA THR A 284 -24.49 12.35 -4.17
C THR A 284 -23.20 12.05 -3.43
N ALA A 285 -22.05 12.11 -4.10
CA ALA A 285 -20.74 11.92 -3.50
C ALA A 285 -20.44 12.97 -2.41
N ALA A 286 -20.81 14.24 -2.63
CA ALA A 286 -20.66 15.30 -1.64
C ALA A 286 -21.51 15.06 -0.37
N GLY A 287 -22.73 14.54 -0.53
CA GLY A 287 -23.59 14.14 0.60
C GLY A 287 -22.99 12.99 1.42
N GLN A 288 -22.35 12.02 0.76
CA GLN A 288 -21.62 10.93 1.43
C GLN A 288 -20.36 11.44 2.14
N ALA A 289 -19.57 12.29 1.47
CA ALA A 289 -18.40 12.95 2.05
C ALA A 289 -18.75 13.71 3.34
N PHE A 290 -19.84 14.47 3.31
CA PHE A 290 -20.35 15.20 4.46
C PHE A 290 -20.75 14.25 5.62
N SER A 291 -21.51 13.21 5.30
CA SER A 291 -21.94 12.20 6.29
C SER A 291 -20.76 11.46 6.92
N PHE A 292 -19.75 11.11 6.13
CA PHE A 292 -18.55 10.41 6.59
C PHE A 292 -17.72 11.26 7.56
N VAL A 293 -17.51 12.55 7.25
CA VAL A 293 -16.83 13.49 8.17
C VAL A 293 -17.59 13.58 9.51
N ARG A 294 -18.93 13.66 9.47
CA ARG A 294 -19.74 13.70 10.70
C ARG A 294 -19.65 12.42 11.51
N ALA A 295 -19.62 11.26 10.87
CA ALA A 295 -19.48 9.97 11.56
C ALA A 295 -18.14 9.87 12.30
N VAL A 296 -17.04 10.33 11.70
CA VAL A 296 -15.71 10.39 12.35
C VAL A 296 -15.71 11.36 13.53
N GLU A 297 -16.29 12.55 13.38
CA GLU A 297 -16.40 13.53 14.48
C GLU A 297 -17.20 12.95 15.65
N GLU A 298 -18.35 12.35 15.36
CA GLU A 298 -19.22 11.77 16.37
C GLU A 298 -18.59 10.58 17.11
N LEU A 299 -17.86 9.71 16.39
CA LEU A 299 -17.08 8.62 16.99
C LEU A 299 -16.08 9.17 18.02
N CYS A 300 -15.32 10.20 17.64
CA CYS A 300 -14.29 10.78 18.50
C CYS A 300 -14.89 11.45 19.74
N GLU A 301 -15.99 12.21 19.60
CA GLU A 301 -16.67 12.82 20.75
C GLU A 301 -17.16 11.76 21.75
N ARG A 302 -17.77 10.67 21.28
CA ARG A 302 -18.25 9.58 22.16
C ARG A 302 -17.12 8.86 22.88
N TRP A 303 -16.05 8.50 22.16
CA TRP A 303 -14.89 7.82 22.74
C TRP A 303 -14.08 8.73 23.67
N SER A 304 -14.27 10.06 23.63
CA SER A 304 -13.68 10.96 24.61
C SER A 304 -14.31 10.84 26.01
N VAL A 305 -15.56 10.38 26.08
CA VAL A 305 -16.34 10.21 27.32
C VAL A 305 -16.31 8.75 27.75
N GLU A 306 -16.70 7.85 26.84
CA GLU A 306 -16.80 6.40 27.07
C GLU A 306 -15.90 5.64 26.07
N PRO A 307 -14.57 5.66 26.27
CA PRO A 307 -13.65 4.95 25.39
C PRO A 307 -13.82 3.43 25.51
N PRO A 308 -13.80 2.68 24.39
CA PRO A 308 -13.77 1.23 24.44
C PRO A 308 -12.38 0.72 24.85
N GLY A 309 -12.35 -0.43 25.51
CA GLY A 309 -11.10 -1.11 25.88
C GLY A 309 -10.38 -1.72 24.68
N VAL A 310 -9.06 -1.87 24.80
CA VAL A 310 -8.22 -2.58 23.84
C VAL A 310 -8.21 -4.06 24.20
N LEU A 311 -8.43 -4.95 23.23
CA LEU A 311 -8.36 -6.39 23.50
C LEU A 311 -6.94 -6.81 23.88
N ARG A 312 -6.80 -7.87 24.69
CA ARG A 312 -5.49 -8.46 25.03
C ARG A 312 -4.66 -8.88 23.81
N THR A 313 -5.35 -9.26 22.73
CA THR A 313 -4.74 -9.61 21.44
C THR A 313 -4.43 -8.39 20.57
N GLY A 314 -4.79 -7.19 21.01
CA GLY A 314 -4.86 -5.97 20.20
C GLY A 314 -6.21 -5.83 19.50
N GLY A 315 -6.52 -4.59 19.08
CA GLY A 315 -7.76 -4.26 18.36
C GLY A 315 -8.95 -3.94 19.25
N LEU A 316 -10.11 -3.80 18.60
CA LEU A 316 -11.41 -3.45 19.17
C LEU A 316 -12.30 -4.69 19.32
N GLY A 317 -13.01 -4.82 20.44
CA GLY A 317 -13.96 -5.91 20.66
C GLY A 317 -15.15 -5.86 19.69
N VAL A 318 -15.65 -7.03 19.27
CA VAL A 318 -16.86 -7.13 18.43
C VAL A 318 -18.07 -6.44 19.09
N ARG A 319 -18.20 -6.56 20.42
CA ARG A 319 -19.28 -5.90 21.17
C ARG A 319 -19.14 -4.38 21.16
N ASP A 320 -17.93 -3.87 21.29
CA ASP A 320 -17.65 -2.43 21.25
C ASP A 320 -17.88 -1.86 19.85
N LEU A 321 -17.52 -2.59 18.80
CA LEU A 321 -17.85 -2.23 17.41
C LEU A 321 -19.35 -2.17 17.18
N LYS A 322 -20.11 -3.16 17.67
CA LYS A 322 -21.58 -3.17 17.58
C LYS A 322 -22.23 -2.03 18.35
N ARG A 323 -21.70 -1.71 19.53
CA ARG A 323 -22.13 -0.54 20.30
C ARG A 323 -21.88 0.73 19.49
N ALA A 324 -20.66 0.94 18.98
CA ALA A 324 -20.34 2.10 18.16
C ALA A 324 -21.23 2.19 16.91
N ALA A 325 -21.57 1.05 16.29
CA ALA A 325 -22.46 1.01 15.13
C ALA A 325 -23.89 1.46 15.46
N GLY A 326 -24.48 0.94 16.54
CA GLY A 326 -25.81 1.37 17.00
C GLY A 326 -25.83 2.82 17.48
N GLU A 327 -24.71 3.29 18.04
CA GLU A 327 -24.52 4.67 18.47
C GLU A 327 -24.45 5.65 17.30
N LEU A 328 -23.69 5.33 16.25
CA LEU A 328 -23.57 6.14 15.04
C LEU A 328 -24.76 5.98 14.08
N ASP A 329 -25.65 5.02 14.32
CA ASP A 329 -26.73 4.60 13.41
C ASP A 329 -26.19 4.18 12.02
N LEU A 330 -25.13 3.38 12.03
CA LEU A 330 -24.44 2.90 10.82
C LEU A 330 -24.34 1.37 10.81
N PRO A 331 -24.34 0.74 9.62
CA PRO A 331 -24.03 -0.69 9.51
C PRO A 331 -22.64 -1.01 10.10
N GLU A 332 -22.48 -2.21 10.67
CA GLU A 332 -21.22 -2.62 11.32
C GLU A 332 -19.99 -2.45 10.41
N TRP A 333 -20.10 -2.78 9.12
CA TRP A 333 -19.00 -2.65 8.16
C TRP A 333 -18.64 -1.19 7.83
N VAL A 334 -19.61 -0.27 7.83
CA VAL A 334 -19.36 1.17 7.63
C VAL A 334 -18.71 1.74 8.88
N THR A 335 -19.18 1.33 10.06
CA THR A 335 -18.55 1.70 11.35
C THR A 335 -17.10 1.21 11.41
N ALA A 336 -16.82 0.00 10.93
CA ALA A 336 -15.44 -0.49 10.82
C ALA A 336 -14.59 0.40 9.90
N LEU A 337 -15.11 0.80 8.74
CA LEU A 337 -14.45 1.76 7.84
C LEU A 337 -14.15 3.10 8.54
N VAL A 338 -15.13 3.68 9.24
CA VAL A 338 -14.96 4.94 10.00
C VAL A 338 -13.87 4.80 11.06
N VAL A 339 -13.88 3.73 11.85
CA VAL A 339 -12.90 3.44 12.90
C VAL A 339 -11.49 3.26 12.33
N GLU A 340 -11.33 2.45 11.28
CA GLU A 340 -10.03 2.20 10.66
C GLU A 340 -9.44 3.47 10.02
N VAL A 341 -10.27 4.27 9.34
CA VAL A 341 -9.82 5.53 8.73
C VAL A 341 -9.48 6.56 9.80
N ALA A 342 -10.27 6.68 10.87
CA ALA A 342 -9.96 7.57 11.98
C ALA A 342 -8.63 7.20 12.66
N HIS A 343 -8.37 5.90 12.83
CA HIS A 343 -7.10 5.42 13.36
C HIS A 343 -5.93 5.65 12.41
N ALA A 344 -6.08 5.34 11.11
CA ALA A 344 -5.06 5.56 10.11
C ALA A 344 -4.75 7.07 9.92
N ALA A 345 -5.74 7.94 10.10
CA ALA A 345 -5.60 9.40 10.09
C ALA A 345 -5.02 9.95 11.40
N GLY A 346 -4.72 9.09 12.38
CA GLY A 346 -4.12 9.47 13.66
C GLY A 346 -5.08 10.22 14.58
N LEU A 347 -6.39 10.17 14.34
CA LEU A 347 -7.41 10.85 15.15
C LEU A 347 -7.74 10.07 16.44
N ILE A 348 -7.56 8.75 16.42
CA ILE A 348 -7.72 7.85 17.56
C ILE A 348 -6.49 6.94 17.75
N ALA A 349 -6.12 6.67 18.99
CA ALA A 349 -5.02 5.77 19.35
C ALA A 349 -5.29 5.04 20.66
N ALA A 350 -4.56 3.95 20.91
CA ALA A 350 -4.62 3.22 22.18
C ALA A 350 -3.84 3.98 23.26
N GLY A 351 -4.50 4.27 24.38
CA GLY A 351 -3.92 4.95 25.54
C GLY A 351 -2.97 4.06 26.36
N GLY A 352 -1.96 4.68 26.97
CA GLY A 352 -0.81 4.02 27.63
C GLY A 352 -1.05 3.35 29.00
N GLY A 353 -2.27 2.90 29.31
CA GLY A 353 -2.59 2.14 30.53
C GLY A 353 -2.42 0.63 30.37
N VAL A 354 -2.33 -0.12 31.49
CA VAL A 354 -2.11 -1.59 31.53
C VAL A 354 -3.18 -2.39 30.78
N ASP A 355 -4.41 -1.85 30.66
CA ASP A 355 -5.52 -2.46 29.92
C ASP A 355 -5.89 -1.77 28.60
N GLY A 356 -5.21 -0.67 28.23
CA GLY A 356 -5.40 0.10 26.98
C GLY A 356 -6.83 0.57 26.68
N GLU A 357 -7.02 1.85 26.37
CA GLU A 357 -8.33 2.37 25.91
C GLU A 357 -8.17 3.07 24.58
N TRP A 358 -9.12 2.92 23.66
CA TRP A 358 -9.11 3.69 22.41
C TRP A 358 -9.64 5.10 22.66
N LEU A 359 -8.77 6.10 22.49
CA LEU A 359 -9.03 7.49 22.84
C LEU A 359 -8.76 8.42 21.65
N PRO A 360 -9.48 9.55 21.54
CA PRO A 360 -9.10 10.63 20.65
C PRO A 360 -7.72 11.20 20.98
N THR A 361 -6.99 11.57 19.93
CA THR A 361 -5.65 12.16 20.03
C THR A 361 -5.72 13.68 19.97
N SER A 362 -4.61 14.37 20.23
CA SER A 362 -4.47 15.80 19.93
C SER A 362 -4.59 16.12 18.43
N GLY A 363 -4.39 15.13 17.55
CA GLY A 363 -4.61 15.25 16.11
C GLY A 363 -6.09 15.47 15.76
N TYR A 364 -7.02 14.91 16.55
CA TYR A 364 -8.45 15.16 16.40
C TYR A 364 -8.81 16.64 16.60
N ASP A 365 -8.23 17.29 17.62
CA ASP A 365 -8.51 18.70 17.91
C ASP A 365 -8.03 19.61 16.75
N LEU A 366 -6.87 19.31 16.16
CA LEU A 366 -6.35 20.01 14.97
C LEU A 366 -7.14 19.74 13.70
N TRP A 367 -7.69 18.53 13.55
CA TRP A 367 -8.54 18.18 12.42
C TRP A 367 -9.88 18.92 12.50
N ARG A 368 -10.46 19.03 13.70
CA ARG A 368 -11.78 19.64 13.94
C ARG A 368 -11.87 21.12 13.56
N VAL A 369 -10.78 21.87 13.68
CA VAL A 369 -10.75 23.31 13.35
C VAL A 369 -10.68 23.62 11.85
N ARG A 370 -10.52 22.60 10.99
CA ARG A 370 -10.45 22.76 9.53
C ARG A 370 -11.84 22.85 8.90
N SER A 371 -11.91 23.36 7.67
CA SER A 371 -13.15 23.32 6.88
C SER A 371 -13.62 21.88 6.66
N THR A 372 -14.92 21.66 6.42
CA THR A 372 -15.45 20.31 6.15
C THR A 372 -14.81 19.67 4.92
N ALA A 373 -14.53 20.45 3.88
CA ALA A 373 -13.86 19.96 2.68
C ALA A 373 -12.40 19.53 2.94
N ASP A 374 -11.66 20.29 3.76
CA ASP A 374 -10.29 19.92 4.16
C ASP A 374 -10.28 18.71 5.10
N ARG A 375 -11.25 18.63 6.01
CA ARG A 375 -11.46 17.48 6.90
C ARG A 375 -11.72 16.22 6.09
N TRP A 376 -12.59 16.30 5.08
CA TRP A 376 -12.84 15.20 4.15
C TRP A 376 -11.58 14.83 3.36
N THR A 377 -10.87 15.82 2.79
CA THR A 377 -9.67 15.57 1.98
C THR A 377 -8.61 14.82 2.78
N ALA A 378 -8.40 15.18 4.05
CA ALA A 378 -7.51 14.45 4.95
C ALA A 378 -7.94 12.98 5.12
N LEU A 379 -9.22 12.73 5.43
CA LEU A 379 -9.75 11.37 5.61
C LEU A 379 -9.70 10.55 4.32
N ALA A 380 -10.11 11.11 3.19
CA ALA A 380 -10.16 10.45 1.91
C ALA A 380 -8.75 10.15 1.37
N ALA A 381 -7.78 11.04 1.58
CA ALA A 381 -6.37 10.79 1.27
C ALA A 381 -5.78 9.71 2.18
N THR A 382 -6.10 9.71 3.48
CA THR A 382 -5.70 8.62 4.39
C THR A 382 -6.30 7.30 3.94
N TRP A 383 -7.61 7.24 3.66
CA TRP A 383 -8.24 6.06 3.11
C TRP A 383 -7.51 5.63 1.85
N LEU A 384 -7.25 6.52 0.88
CA LEU A 384 -6.56 6.23 -0.38
C LEU A 384 -5.17 5.58 -0.18
N HIS A 385 -4.43 5.91 0.87
CA HIS A 385 -3.04 5.45 1.05
C HIS A 385 -2.83 4.42 2.18
N MET A 386 -3.82 4.17 3.05
CA MET A 386 -3.65 3.26 4.18
C MET A 386 -3.50 1.79 3.75
N ASP A 387 -2.59 1.05 4.38
CA ASP A 387 -2.42 -0.39 4.14
C ASP A 387 -3.48 -1.26 4.82
N ARG A 388 -4.38 -0.64 5.60
CA ARG A 388 -5.43 -1.32 6.37
C ARG A 388 -6.64 -1.61 5.48
N VAL A 389 -7.27 -2.76 5.68
CA VAL A 389 -8.41 -3.25 4.89
C VAL A 389 -9.64 -3.42 5.79
N PRO A 390 -10.46 -2.37 5.97
CA PRO A 390 -11.63 -2.40 6.84
C PRO A 390 -12.64 -3.47 6.42
N GLY A 391 -12.72 -3.73 5.11
CA GLY A 391 -13.60 -4.76 4.59
C GLY A 391 -13.34 -6.20 5.07
N LEU A 392 -12.17 -6.49 5.65
CA LEU A 392 -11.87 -7.79 6.27
C LEU A 392 -12.40 -7.93 7.70
N VAL A 393 -12.92 -6.86 8.31
CA VAL A 393 -13.46 -6.93 9.67
C VAL A 393 -14.67 -7.88 9.70
N GLY A 394 -14.61 -8.87 10.58
CA GLY A 394 -15.61 -9.94 10.68
C GLY A 394 -15.29 -11.20 9.86
N GLU A 395 -14.32 -11.14 8.94
CA GLU A 395 -13.80 -12.32 8.24
C GLU A 395 -12.92 -13.17 9.16
N ARG A 396 -12.56 -14.37 8.70
CA ARG A 396 -11.69 -15.29 9.45
C ARG A 396 -10.29 -15.37 8.85
N ASP A 397 -9.27 -15.46 9.71
CA ASP A 397 -7.89 -15.70 9.30
C ASP A 397 -7.65 -17.18 8.92
N ASP A 398 -6.44 -17.50 8.44
CA ASP A 398 -6.04 -18.87 8.08
C ASP A 398 -6.08 -19.86 9.27
N ARG A 399 -6.23 -19.35 10.50
CA ARG A 399 -6.35 -20.13 11.74
C ARG A 399 -7.79 -20.13 12.28
N ASP A 400 -8.76 -19.79 11.44
CA ASP A 400 -10.19 -19.70 11.74
C ASP A 400 -10.57 -18.66 12.82
N ARG A 401 -9.71 -17.69 13.11
CA ARG A 401 -9.97 -16.64 14.12
C ARG A 401 -10.59 -15.40 13.48
N PRO A 402 -11.57 -14.74 14.13
CA PRO A 402 -12.20 -13.54 13.59
C PRO A 402 -11.21 -12.36 13.55
N LEU A 403 -11.24 -11.62 12.45
CA LEU A 403 -10.47 -10.40 12.26
C LEU A 403 -11.24 -9.22 12.85
N ASN A 404 -10.70 -8.67 13.94
CA ASN A 404 -11.29 -7.53 14.64
C ASN A 404 -10.76 -6.20 14.10
N ALA A 405 -11.60 -5.15 14.17
CA ALA A 405 -11.17 -3.78 13.88
C ALA A 405 -9.97 -3.37 14.75
N LEU A 406 -9.15 -2.46 14.25
CA LEU A 406 -7.91 -1.92 14.81
C LEU A 406 -6.80 -2.97 15.04
N HIS A 407 -6.99 -4.22 14.61
CA HIS A 407 -5.98 -5.27 14.73
C HIS A 407 -4.90 -5.16 13.63
N THR A 408 -3.66 -5.57 13.90
CA THR A 408 -2.56 -5.50 12.92
C THR A 408 -2.78 -6.39 11.70
N ASP A 409 -3.51 -7.50 11.87
CA ASP A 409 -3.77 -8.50 10.83
C ASP A 409 -4.69 -8.00 9.69
N LEU A 410 -5.26 -6.79 9.81
CA LEU A 410 -6.02 -6.15 8.74
C LEU A 410 -5.12 -5.48 7.68
N ARG A 411 -3.79 -5.45 7.87
CA ARG A 411 -2.87 -4.81 6.93
C ARG A 411 -2.61 -5.69 5.70
N ARG A 412 -2.70 -5.11 4.51
CA ARG A 412 -2.29 -5.69 3.23
C ARG A 412 -1.47 -4.65 2.47
N SER A 413 -0.20 -4.93 2.24
CA SER A 413 0.71 -4.02 1.52
C SER A 413 0.25 -3.69 0.09
N SER A 414 -0.55 -4.56 -0.52
CA SER A 414 -1.13 -4.36 -1.85
C SER A 414 -2.37 -3.46 -1.86
N ALA A 415 -3.03 -3.24 -0.72
CA ALA A 415 -4.33 -2.54 -0.67
C ALA A 415 -4.30 -1.12 -1.25
N PRO A 416 -3.31 -0.24 -0.94
CA PRO A 416 -3.25 1.09 -1.55
C PRO A 416 -3.10 1.02 -3.07
N GLY A 417 -2.26 0.10 -3.56
CA GLY A 417 -2.03 -0.08 -5.00
C GLY A 417 -3.26 -0.59 -5.74
N VAL A 418 -4.03 -1.50 -5.14
CA VAL A 418 -5.30 -1.97 -5.72
C VAL A 418 -6.34 -0.86 -5.70
N ARG A 419 -6.47 -0.11 -4.59
CA ARG A 419 -7.42 1.01 -4.49
C ARG A 419 -7.12 2.08 -5.54
N ALA A 420 -5.87 2.50 -5.68
CA ALA A 420 -5.44 3.45 -6.71
C ALA A 420 -5.70 2.93 -8.14
N ALA A 421 -5.41 1.65 -8.42
CA ALA A 421 -5.66 1.08 -9.74
C ALA A 421 -7.16 1.03 -10.08
N THR A 422 -8.01 0.60 -9.15
CA THR A 422 -9.47 0.57 -9.32
C THR A 422 -10.03 1.97 -9.58
N LEU A 423 -9.62 2.97 -8.80
CA LEU A 423 -10.06 4.35 -9.02
C LEU A 423 -9.50 4.95 -10.31
N GLY A 424 -8.30 4.57 -10.73
CA GLY A 424 -7.73 4.93 -12.03
C GLY A 424 -8.56 4.39 -13.20
N VAL A 425 -9.06 3.16 -13.09
CA VAL A 425 -9.99 2.58 -14.06
C VAL A 425 -11.30 3.39 -14.12
N LEU A 426 -11.86 3.79 -12.98
CA LEU A 426 -13.03 4.68 -12.95
C LEU A 426 -12.73 6.06 -13.56
N ALA A 427 -11.55 6.60 -13.32
CA ALA A 427 -11.13 7.90 -13.86
C ALA A 427 -11.04 7.90 -15.39
N ALA A 428 -10.70 6.75 -15.99
CA ALA A 428 -10.63 6.57 -17.44
C ALA A 428 -12.00 6.55 -18.15
N ALA A 429 -13.12 6.46 -17.41
CA ALA A 429 -14.48 6.55 -17.96
C ALA A 429 -15.36 7.56 -17.20
N PRO A 430 -15.11 8.88 -17.37
CA PRO A 430 -15.93 9.92 -16.76
C PRO A 430 -17.42 9.78 -17.09
N GLY A 431 -18.28 9.88 -16.06
CA GLY A 431 -19.74 9.78 -16.23
C GLY A 431 -20.27 8.36 -16.40
N LEU A 432 -19.43 7.33 -16.33
CA LEU A 432 -19.83 5.93 -16.29
C LEU A 432 -19.77 5.40 -14.85
N ALA A 433 -20.78 4.63 -14.44
CA ALA A 433 -20.73 3.76 -13.28
C ALA A 433 -20.48 2.32 -13.76
N PRO A 434 -19.21 1.90 -13.92
CA PRO A 434 -18.90 0.60 -14.49
C PRO A 434 -19.28 -0.54 -13.55
N GLU A 435 -19.66 -1.66 -14.14
CA GLU A 435 -19.94 -2.90 -13.43
C GLU A 435 -18.66 -3.51 -12.89
N ARG A 436 -18.80 -4.21 -11.76
CA ARG A 436 -17.71 -4.89 -11.05
C ARG A 436 -16.85 -5.74 -11.98
N ASP A 437 -17.48 -6.62 -12.76
CA ASP A 437 -16.75 -7.59 -13.59
C ASP A 437 -16.02 -6.90 -14.76
N SER A 438 -16.57 -5.79 -15.28
CA SER A 438 -15.90 -4.96 -16.29
C SER A 438 -14.66 -4.25 -15.72
N VAL A 439 -14.71 -3.78 -14.48
CA VAL A 439 -13.53 -3.24 -13.77
C VAL A 439 -12.47 -4.33 -13.57
N LEU A 440 -12.86 -5.54 -13.17
CA LEU A 440 -11.94 -6.66 -13.01
C LEU A 440 -11.28 -7.07 -14.33
N GLU A 441 -12.03 -7.14 -15.43
CA GLU A 441 -11.49 -7.45 -16.75
C GLU A 441 -10.48 -6.39 -17.19
N ARG A 442 -10.82 -5.11 -17.00
CA ARG A 442 -9.91 -3.98 -17.27
C ARG A 442 -8.62 -4.08 -16.46
N LEU A 443 -8.73 -4.33 -15.16
CA LEU A 443 -7.58 -4.50 -14.26
C LEU A 443 -6.72 -5.73 -14.58
N ALA A 444 -7.33 -6.80 -15.09
CA ALA A 444 -6.64 -8.01 -15.55
C ALA A 444 -5.91 -7.81 -16.88
N TRP A 445 -6.34 -6.82 -17.68
CA TRP A 445 -5.63 -6.35 -18.86
C TRP A 445 -4.51 -5.36 -18.49
N GLU A 446 -4.76 -4.36 -17.64
CA GLU A 446 -3.76 -3.34 -17.28
C GLU A 446 -2.62 -3.87 -16.39
N GLN A 447 -2.91 -4.87 -15.54
CA GLN A 447 -1.93 -5.47 -14.63
C GLN A 447 -2.06 -7.01 -14.63
N PRO A 448 -1.70 -7.68 -15.73
CA PRO A 448 -1.96 -9.10 -15.97
C PRO A 448 -1.23 -10.03 -15.00
N ARG A 449 -0.07 -9.61 -14.46
CA ARG A 449 0.72 -10.42 -13.50
C ARG A 449 0.19 -10.34 -12.07
N ARG A 450 -0.72 -9.42 -11.78
CA ARG A 450 -1.30 -9.22 -10.44
C ARG A 450 -2.69 -9.85 -10.39
N ARG A 451 -2.80 -11.16 -10.18
CA ARG A 451 -4.11 -11.85 -10.16
C ARG A 451 -4.32 -12.58 -8.84
N GLY A 452 -5.58 -12.92 -8.57
CA GLY A 452 -5.96 -13.83 -7.50
C GLY A 452 -7.10 -13.31 -6.62
N PRO A 453 -7.67 -14.19 -5.78
CA PRO A 453 -8.91 -13.91 -5.04
C PRO A 453 -8.81 -12.68 -4.13
N LEU A 454 -7.65 -12.46 -3.51
CA LEU A 454 -7.43 -11.30 -2.65
C LEU A 454 -7.53 -9.97 -3.44
N ARG A 455 -7.06 -9.93 -4.69
CA ARG A 455 -7.17 -8.71 -5.52
C ARG A 455 -8.63 -8.42 -5.84
N GLU A 456 -9.39 -9.43 -6.24
CA GLU A 456 -10.82 -9.29 -6.54
C GLU A 456 -11.59 -8.79 -5.31
N GLN A 457 -11.34 -9.38 -4.14
CA GLN A 457 -11.93 -8.95 -2.88
C GLN A 457 -11.56 -7.49 -2.53
N LEU A 458 -10.31 -7.08 -2.76
CA LEU A 458 -9.87 -5.70 -2.54
C LEU A 458 -10.53 -4.72 -3.53
N VAL A 459 -10.79 -5.12 -4.78
CA VAL A 459 -11.54 -4.31 -5.74
C VAL A 459 -12.97 -4.10 -5.26
N ASP A 460 -13.63 -5.16 -4.80
CA ASP A 460 -14.99 -5.08 -4.24
C ASP A 460 -15.06 -4.14 -3.04
N PHE A 461 -14.09 -4.24 -2.14
CA PHE A 461 -13.95 -3.31 -1.02
C PHE A 461 -13.70 -1.88 -1.47
N THR A 462 -12.85 -1.68 -2.47
CA THR A 462 -12.58 -0.34 -3.01
C THR A 462 -13.85 0.32 -3.53
N LEU A 463 -14.63 -0.39 -4.37
CA LEU A 463 -15.82 0.16 -5.02
C LEU A 463 -16.88 0.56 -3.99
N ARG A 464 -17.15 -0.30 -3.00
CA ARG A 464 -18.15 0.00 -1.96
C ARG A 464 -17.69 1.06 -0.96
N GLU A 465 -16.41 1.06 -0.57
CA GLU A 465 -15.86 2.02 0.39
C GLU A 465 -15.72 3.41 -0.23
N ALA A 466 -15.36 3.51 -1.52
CA ALA A 466 -15.28 4.77 -2.24
C ALA A 466 -16.62 5.54 -2.22
N GLU A 467 -17.74 4.83 -2.33
CA GLU A 467 -19.08 5.42 -2.26
C GLU A 467 -19.36 5.95 -0.84
N GLN A 468 -19.01 5.20 0.21
CA GLN A 468 -19.22 5.62 1.60
C GLN A 468 -18.33 6.79 2.02
N VAL A 469 -17.08 6.83 1.56
CA VAL A 469 -16.17 7.95 1.81
C VAL A 469 -16.57 9.19 1.00
N GLY A 470 -17.37 9.04 -0.06
CA GLY A 470 -17.80 10.12 -0.94
C GLY A 470 -16.79 10.46 -2.04
N VAL A 471 -15.97 9.50 -2.45
CA VAL A 471 -15.08 9.58 -3.63
C VAL A 471 -15.85 9.24 -4.91
N THR A 472 -16.84 8.35 -4.83
CA THR A 472 -17.78 8.06 -5.92
C THR A 472 -19.20 8.43 -5.50
N GLY A 473 -20.05 8.66 -6.50
CA GLY A 473 -21.49 8.88 -6.31
C GLY A 473 -22.26 8.15 -7.40
N LEU A 474 -23.25 7.33 -7.02
CA LEU A 474 -24.01 6.47 -7.92
C LEU A 474 -23.12 5.50 -8.72
N GLY A 475 -21.99 5.11 -8.13
CA GLY A 475 -20.98 4.24 -8.74
C GLY A 475 -20.05 4.91 -9.76
N ALA A 476 -20.21 6.20 -10.03
CA ALA A 476 -19.32 6.97 -10.91
C ALA A 476 -18.32 7.80 -10.09
N LEU A 477 -17.11 8.01 -10.62
CA LEU A 477 -16.09 8.86 -9.97
C LEU A 477 -16.52 10.33 -10.01
N SER A 478 -16.60 10.97 -8.84
CA SER A 478 -16.95 12.39 -8.73
C SER A 478 -15.81 13.30 -9.19
N GLY A 479 -16.11 14.58 -9.45
CA GLY A 479 -15.11 15.60 -9.77
C GLY A 479 -14.06 15.77 -8.67
N HIS A 480 -14.48 15.89 -7.41
CA HIS A 480 -13.57 15.95 -6.25
C HIS A 480 -12.84 14.62 -5.99
N GLY A 481 -13.47 13.48 -6.29
CA GLY A 481 -12.83 12.17 -6.23
C GLY A 481 -11.72 11.98 -7.27
N ARG A 482 -11.94 12.47 -8.49
CA ARG A 482 -10.90 12.50 -9.55
C ARG A 482 -9.73 13.38 -9.14
N ALA A 483 -10.00 14.59 -8.67
CA ALA A 483 -8.95 15.49 -8.18
C ALA A 483 -8.15 14.86 -7.02
N LEU A 484 -8.79 14.12 -6.12
CA LEU A 484 -8.09 13.39 -5.05
C LEU A 484 -7.11 12.34 -5.61
N VAL A 485 -7.52 11.56 -6.62
CA VAL A 485 -6.70 10.50 -7.23
C VAL A 485 -5.51 11.09 -8.02
N GLU A 486 -5.73 12.21 -8.70
CA GLU A 486 -4.73 12.90 -9.52
C GLU A 486 -3.78 13.80 -8.68
N GLY A 487 -4.09 14.03 -7.41
CA GLY A 487 -3.34 14.92 -6.52
C GLY A 487 -3.61 16.42 -6.76
N GLY A 488 -4.80 16.75 -7.26
CA GLY A 488 -5.29 18.12 -7.46
C GLY A 488 -6.09 18.70 -6.28
N GLU A 489 -6.74 19.84 -6.52
CA GLU A 489 -7.48 20.64 -5.52
C GLU A 489 -8.87 20.07 -5.19
N ALA A 490 -8.92 18.89 -4.56
CA ALA A 490 -10.16 18.19 -4.25
C ALA A 490 -11.09 18.95 -3.30
N ALA A 491 -10.53 19.64 -2.29
CA ALA A 491 -11.30 20.43 -1.32
C ALA A 491 -12.04 21.60 -2.00
N GLY A 492 -11.40 22.27 -2.96
CA GLY A 492 -11.99 23.38 -3.71
C GLY A 492 -13.17 22.96 -4.59
N LEU A 493 -13.14 21.74 -5.14
CA LEU A 493 -14.26 21.17 -5.92
C LEU A 493 -15.42 20.69 -5.03
N LEU A 494 -15.10 20.17 -3.84
CA LEU A 494 -16.11 19.69 -2.90
C LEU A 494 -16.85 20.83 -2.19
N ALA A 495 -16.15 21.90 -1.79
CA ALA A 495 -16.71 22.95 -0.95
C ALA A 495 -18.02 23.57 -1.47
N PRO A 496 -18.19 23.88 -2.78
CA PRO A 496 -19.44 24.42 -3.32
C PRO A 496 -20.63 23.45 -3.30
N LEU A 497 -20.37 22.14 -3.16
CA LEU A 497 -21.39 21.09 -3.16
C LEU A 497 -21.87 20.74 -1.75
N LEU A 498 -21.15 21.18 -0.72
CA LEU A 498 -21.50 20.94 0.67
C LEU A 498 -22.64 21.87 1.10
N PRO A 499 -23.55 21.43 1.97
CA PRO A 499 -24.58 22.30 2.51
C PRO A 499 -23.95 23.48 3.26
N GLU A 500 -24.43 24.70 2.98
CA GLU A 500 -23.99 25.89 3.70
C GLU A 500 -24.39 25.79 5.18
N PRO A 501 -23.47 26.03 6.13
CA PRO A 501 -23.81 26.08 7.54
C PRO A 501 -24.83 27.18 7.81
N VAL A 502 -25.95 26.81 8.43
CA VAL A 502 -27.00 27.75 8.85
C VAL A 502 -26.73 28.21 10.28
N ASP A 503 -26.96 29.49 10.50
CA ASP A 503 -26.83 30.17 11.80
C ASP A 503 -28.18 30.26 12.55
N HIS A 504 -29.19 29.51 12.11
CA HIS A 504 -30.52 29.53 12.70
C HIS A 504 -31.20 28.15 12.72
N VAL A 505 -32.18 28.01 13.62
CA VAL A 505 -33.08 26.87 13.76
C VAL A 505 -34.55 27.32 13.63
N LEU A 506 -35.45 26.38 13.36
CA LEU A 506 -36.89 26.61 13.35
C LEU A 506 -37.48 26.08 14.67
N LEU A 507 -37.87 26.97 15.57
CA LEU A 507 -38.51 26.59 16.83
C LEU A 507 -39.99 26.25 16.63
N GLN A 508 -40.42 25.12 17.20
CA GLN A 508 -41.77 24.58 17.11
C GLN A 508 -42.47 24.59 18.49
N ALA A 509 -43.80 24.56 18.48
CA ALA A 509 -44.62 24.71 19.69
C ALA A 509 -44.53 23.52 20.67
N ASP A 510 -44.03 22.37 20.23
CA ASP A 510 -43.89 21.12 20.99
C ASP A 510 -42.52 20.96 21.68
N LEU A 511 -41.82 22.09 21.91
CA LEU A 511 -40.48 22.16 22.50
C LEU A 511 -39.40 21.50 21.62
N THR A 512 -39.59 21.50 20.31
CA THR A 512 -38.57 21.05 19.35
C THR A 512 -37.98 22.19 18.53
N ALA A 513 -36.76 21.98 18.03
CA ALA A 513 -36.06 22.85 17.10
C ALA A 513 -35.67 22.02 15.87
N VAL A 514 -35.95 22.52 14.67
CA VAL A 514 -35.53 21.88 13.41
C VAL A 514 -34.40 22.69 12.80
N ALA A 515 -33.23 22.08 12.66
CA ALA A 515 -32.10 22.65 11.91
C ALA A 515 -32.23 22.25 10.42
N PRO A 516 -32.48 23.21 9.50
CA PRO A 516 -32.70 22.91 8.08
C PRO A 516 -31.41 22.49 7.33
N GLY A 517 -30.24 22.63 7.98
CA GLY A 517 -28.94 22.25 7.46
C GLY A 517 -27.93 22.08 8.61
N PRO A 518 -26.64 21.85 8.31
CA PRO A 518 -25.60 21.87 9.32
C PRO A 518 -25.58 23.20 10.05
N LEU A 519 -25.57 23.18 11.38
CA LEU A 519 -25.45 24.41 12.16
C LEU A 519 -24.01 24.94 12.10
N THR A 520 -23.82 26.26 12.17
CA THR A 520 -22.51 26.86 12.43
C THR A 520 -21.89 26.27 13.69
N SER A 521 -20.55 26.21 13.78
CA SER A 521 -19.88 25.56 14.93
C SER A 521 -20.27 26.16 16.29
N GLU A 522 -20.54 27.47 16.33
CA GLU A 522 -21.02 28.18 17.51
C GLU A 522 -22.44 27.73 17.88
N LEU A 523 -23.38 27.78 16.93
CA LEU A 523 -24.77 27.39 17.17
C LEU A 523 -24.89 25.90 17.48
N ASN A 524 -24.12 25.04 16.82
CA ASN A 524 -24.13 23.60 17.08
C ASN A 524 -23.70 23.30 18.52
N ARG A 525 -22.58 23.89 18.98
CA ARG A 525 -22.08 23.71 20.34
C ARG A 525 -23.12 24.14 21.37
N TRP A 526 -23.77 25.27 21.10
CA TRP A 526 -24.83 25.78 21.95
C TRP A 526 -26.06 24.87 21.96
N MET A 527 -26.54 24.41 20.79
CA MET A 527 -27.66 23.47 20.69
C MET A 527 -27.39 22.14 21.40
N THR A 528 -26.16 21.59 21.32
CA THR A 528 -25.75 20.39 22.07
C THR A 528 -25.81 20.61 23.59
N LEU A 529 -25.49 21.82 24.07
CA LEU A 529 -25.59 22.15 25.48
C LEU A 529 -27.04 22.32 25.94
N THR A 530 -27.88 22.96 25.12
CA THR A 530 -29.24 23.39 25.51
C THR A 530 -30.37 22.45 25.12
N ALA A 531 -30.14 21.47 24.24
CA ALA A 531 -31.15 20.55 23.75
C ALA A 531 -30.56 19.14 23.53
N ASP A 532 -31.42 18.14 23.44
CA ASP A 532 -31.06 16.76 23.12
C ASP A 532 -31.45 16.45 21.66
N VAL A 533 -30.65 15.68 20.93
CA VAL A 533 -30.98 15.32 19.53
C VAL A 533 -32.01 14.19 19.53
N GLU A 534 -33.16 14.42 18.92
CA GLU A 534 -34.25 13.44 18.82
C GLU A 534 -34.17 12.62 17.52
N SER A 535 -33.86 13.27 16.39
CA SER A 535 -33.66 12.59 15.12
C SER A 535 -32.60 13.26 14.26
N LYS A 536 -31.90 12.44 13.48
CA LYS A 536 -30.90 12.85 12.50
C LYS A 536 -31.38 12.42 11.13
N GLY A 537 -31.74 13.39 10.29
CA GLY A 537 -32.14 13.17 8.90
C GLY A 537 -31.72 14.35 8.02
N GLY A 538 -32.47 14.60 6.94
CA GLY A 538 -32.26 15.79 6.09
C GLY A 538 -32.37 17.12 6.85
N ALA A 539 -33.03 17.11 8.02
CA ALA A 539 -32.99 18.15 9.03
C ALA A 539 -32.71 17.51 10.40
N THR A 540 -31.92 18.15 11.26
CA THR A 540 -31.69 17.65 12.63
C THR A 540 -32.76 18.19 13.55
N VAL A 541 -33.46 17.30 14.27
CA VAL A 541 -34.49 17.70 15.23
C VAL A 541 -33.92 17.62 16.64
N TYR A 542 -33.97 18.75 17.33
CA TYR A 542 -33.56 18.91 18.72
C TYR A 542 -34.79 19.03 19.60
N ARG A 543 -34.75 18.45 20.80
CA ARG A 543 -35.79 18.56 21.81
C ARG A 543 -35.27 19.28 23.04
N PHE A 544 -36.00 20.29 23.48
CA PHE A 544 -35.76 20.98 24.74
C PHE A 544 -36.53 20.28 25.88
N SER A 545 -35.83 20.08 26.99
CA SER A 545 -36.28 19.38 28.19
C SER A 545 -35.81 20.11 29.45
N GLU A 546 -36.43 19.89 30.62
CA GLU A 546 -35.94 20.49 31.87
C GLU A 546 -34.47 20.14 32.15
N SER A 547 -34.03 18.92 31.83
CA SER A 547 -32.64 18.47 32.01
C SER A 547 -31.67 19.17 31.07
N SER A 548 -32.01 19.32 29.80
CA SER A 548 -31.17 20.03 28.83
C SER A 548 -31.02 21.52 29.15
N ILE A 549 -32.09 22.18 29.60
CA ILE A 549 -32.02 23.57 30.07
C ILE A 549 -31.19 23.68 31.35
N ARG A 550 -31.36 22.75 32.30
CA ARG A 550 -30.55 22.72 33.53
C ARG A 550 -29.07 22.56 33.23
N ARG A 551 -28.71 21.66 32.29
CA ARG A 551 -27.34 21.45 31.81
C ARG A 551 -26.72 22.75 31.30
N ALA A 552 -27.46 23.54 30.54
CA ALA A 552 -26.98 24.84 30.07
C ALA A 552 -26.80 25.87 31.21
N LEU A 553 -27.72 25.90 32.19
CA LEU A 553 -27.59 26.77 33.37
C LEU A 553 -26.40 26.36 34.26
N ASP A 554 -26.16 25.06 34.42
CA ASP A 554 -25.00 24.51 35.15
C ASP A 554 -23.68 24.85 34.46
N ALA A 555 -23.69 24.99 33.13
CA ALA A 555 -22.56 25.49 32.34
C ALA A 555 -22.35 27.01 32.44
N GLY A 556 -23.19 27.72 33.21
CA GLY A 556 -23.03 29.15 33.52
C GLY A 556 -23.86 30.10 32.65
N HIS A 557 -24.73 29.60 31.77
CA HIS A 557 -25.62 30.47 30.98
C HIS A 557 -26.80 30.98 31.81
N GLY A 558 -27.17 32.25 31.66
CA GLY A 558 -28.32 32.84 32.35
C GLY A 558 -29.66 32.50 31.69
N GLY A 559 -30.76 32.44 32.46
CA GLY A 559 -32.09 32.17 31.89
C GLY A 559 -32.56 33.20 30.85
N GLU A 560 -32.34 34.50 31.11
CA GLU A 560 -32.65 35.57 30.14
C GLU A 560 -31.73 35.50 28.90
N GLU A 561 -30.46 35.14 29.11
CA GLU A 561 -29.48 34.96 28.04
C GLU A 561 -29.87 33.79 27.11
N LEU A 562 -30.35 32.68 27.67
CA LEU A 562 -30.84 31.54 26.90
C LEU A 562 -32.04 31.91 26.04
N VAL A 563 -33.02 32.67 26.57
CA VAL A 563 -34.17 33.14 25.78
C VAL A 563 -33.72 34.12 24.69
N ALA A 564 -32.78 35.02 24.99
CA ALA A 564 -32.24 35.96 24.01
C ALA A 564 -31.48 35.25 22.88
N MET A 565 -30.71 34.20 23.20
CA MET A 565 -30.02 33.36 22.22
C MET A 565 -30.98 32.56 21.35
N LEU A 566 -32.04 31.97 21.94
CA LEU A 566 -33.11 31.32 21.17
C LEU A 566 -33.75 32.31 20.19
N GLY A 567 -33.99 33.56 20.61
CA GLY A 567 -34.55 34.59 19.74
C GLY A 567 -33.60 35.02 18.62
N ARG A 568 -32.29 35.07 18.88
CA ARG A 568 -31.27 35.47 17.89
C ARG A 568 -31.08 34.43 16.78
N HIS A 569 -31.05 33.15 17.16
CA HIS A 569 -30.77 32.03 16.26
C HIS A 569 -32.03 31.29 15.83
N SER A 570 -33.22 31.90 15.94
CA SER A 570 -34.45 31.30 15.45
C SER A 570 -34.99 32.06 14.26
N ALA A 571 -35.31 31.34 13.19
CA ALA A 571 -36.03 31.90 12.04
C ALA A 571 -37.54 32.07 12.31
N THR A 572 -38.05 31.49 13.41
CA THR A 572 -39.42 31.68 13.91
C THR A 572 -39.41 32.38 15.27
N PRO A 573 -40.48 33.09 15.69
CA PRO A 573 -40.58 33.62 17.05
C PRO A 573 -40.46 32.51 18.09
N VAL A 574 -39.81 32.78 19.23
CA VAL A 574 -39.65 31.82 20.32
C VAL A 574 -41.03 31.42 20.86
N PRO A 575 -41.43 30.13 20.83
CA PRO A 575 -42.72 29.69 21.32
C PRO A 575 -42.88 29.95 22.82
N GLN A 576 -44.08 30.38 23.23
CA GLN A 576 -44.37 30.71 24.63
C GLN A 576 -44.08 29.54 25.59
N ALA A 577 -44.33 28.30 25.16
CA ALA A 577 -44.05 27.09 25.93
C ALA A 577 -42.55 26.95 26.26
N LEU A 578 -41.68 27.27 25.30
CA LEU A 578 -40.23 27.20 25.47
C LEU A 578 -39.71 28.33 26.36
N SER A 579 -40.19 29.57 26.17
CA SER A 579 -39.85 30.68 27.06
C SER A 579 -40.26 30.41 28.51
N TYR A 580 -41.44 29.79 28.71
CA TYR A 580 -41.91 29.41 30.05
C TYR A 580 -41.02 28.33 30.67
N LEU A 581 -40.67 27.27 29.92
CA LEU A 581 -39.77 26.21 30.37
C LEU A 581 -38.43 26.79 30.85
N VAL A 582 -37.79 27.64 30.03
CA VAL A 582 -36.49 28.24 30.37
C VAL A 582 -36.60 29.11 31.63
N THR A 583 -37.61 29.97 31.70
CA THR A 583 -37.80 30.89 32.84
C THR A 583 -38.08 30.12 34.14
N ASP A 584 -38.89 29.07 34.09
CA ASP A 584 -39.25 28.31 35.29
C ASP A 584 -38.08 27.46 35.79
N VAL A 585 -37.31 26.82 34.90
CA VAL A 585 -36.09 26.08 35.29
C VAL A 585 -35.04 27.05 35.85
N ALA A 586 -34.83 28.21 35.23
CA ALA A 586 -33.92 29.25 35.72
C ALA A 586 -34.31 29.78 37.11
N ARG A 587 -35.61 29.96 37.39
CA ARG A 587 -36.11 30.40 38.71
C ARG A 587 -35.86 29.38 39.82
N ARG A 588 -35.82 28.09 39.47
CA ARG A 588 -35.56 26.98 40.41
C ARG A 588 -34.05 26.70 40.55
N HIS A 589 -33.26 27.02 39.53
CA HIS A 589 -31.80 26.89 39.50
C HIS A 589 -31.13 27.83 40.52
N GLY A 590 -30.13 27.33 41.26
CA GLY A 590 -29.38 28.13 42.24
C GLY A 590 -30.10 28.50 43.56
N ARG A 591 -31.34 28.03 43.81
CA ARG A 591 -32.04 28.23 45.11
C ARG A 591 -31.38 27.49 46.27
N ILE A 592 -30.78 26.35 45.98
CA ILE A 592 -29.93 25.59 46.90
C ILE A 592 -28.49 25.94 46.53
N ARG A 593 -27.77 26.57 47.44
CA ARG A 593 -26.38 27.00 47.22
C ARG A 593 -25.44 25.96 47.78
N VAL A 594 -24.81 25.23 46.88
CA VAL A 594 -23.72 24.31 47.24
C VAL A 594 -22.42 25.10 47.12
N GLY A 595 -21.76 25.36 48.25
CA GLY A 595 -20.44 25.95 48.26
C GLY A 595 -19.37 24.87 48.27
N THR A 596 -18.27 25.06 47.55
CA THR A 596 -17.12 24.16 47.64
C THR A 596 -16.35 24.44 48.93
N ALA A 597 -16.41 23.50 49.86
CA ALA A 597 -15.42 23.33 50.90
C ALA A 597 -14.43 22.28 50.40
N SER A 598 -13.17 22.65 50.20
CA SER A 598 -12.12 21.72 49.78
C SER A 598 -11.79 20.70 50.87
N ALA A 599 -12.09 21.05 52.12
CA ALA A 599 -12.14 20.16 53.26
C ALA A 599 -12.99 20.77 54.37
N TYR A 600 -13.43 19.96 55.32
CA TYR A 600 -14.09 20.43 56.53
C TYR A 600 -13.39 19.86 57.77
N ILE A 601 -13.53 20.57 58.89
CA ILE A 601 -13.13 20.12 60.23
C ILE A 601 -14.41 19.87 60.99
N ARG A 602 -14.58 18.65 61.49
CA ARG A 602 -15.64 18.28 62.42
C ARG A 602 -15.01 17.99 63.78
N CYS A 603 -15.57 18.57 64.83
CA CYS A 603 -15.14 18.31 66.21
C CYS A 603 -16.34 18.42 67.14
N ASP A 604 -16.44 17.47 68.08
CA ASP A 604 -17.55 17.40 69.02
C ASP A 604 -17.45 18.45 70.15
N ASP A 605 -16.30 19.13 70.29
CA ASP A 605 -16.09 20.26 71.19
C ASP A 605 -16.06 21.60 70.41
N PRO A 606 -17.14 22.41 70.47
CA PRO A 606 -17.20 23.72 69.81
C PRO A 606 -16.10 24.69 70.26
N ALA A 607 -15.66 24.60 71.53
CA ALA A 607 -14.66 25.50 72.08
C ALA A 607 -13.28 25.27 71.46
N LEU A 608 -12.94 24.02 71.13
CA LEU A 608 -11.71 23.67 70.43
C LEU A 608 -11.68 24.26 69.01
N LEU A 609 -12.82 24.27 68.31
CA LEU A 609 -12.89 24.86 66.99
C LEU A 609 -12.86 26.40 67.02
N ASP A 610 -13.37 27.02 68.08
CA ASP A 610 -13.24 28.46 68.30
C ASP A 610 -11.76 28.84 68.56
N GLN A 611 -11.04 28.02 69.33
CA GLN A 611 -9.58 28.16 69.49
C GLN A 611 -8.82 28.05 68.16
N ILE A 612 -9.15 27.04 67.33
CA ILE A 612 -8.53 26.85 66.01
C ILE A 612 -8.81 28.06 65.08
N THR A 613 -10.03 28.60 65.12
CA THR A 613 -10.41 29.77 64.29
C THR A 613 -9.75 31.06 64.79
N ALA A 614 -9.52 31.18 66.09
CA ALA A 614 -8.87 32.35 66.71
C ALA A 614 -7.32 32.31 66.64
N ASP A 615 -6.70 31.14 66.44
CA ASP A 615 -5.24 31.02 66.28
C ASP A 615 -4.78 31.76 65.01
N ARG A 616 -3.88 32.74 65.17
CA ARG A 616 -3.34 33.52 64.06
C ARG A 616 -2.65 32.67 62.99
N ARG A 617 -2.14 31.49 63.37
CA ARG A 617 -1.50 30.53 62.45
C ARG A 617 -2.50 29.89 61.47
N SER A 618 -3.80 29.91 61.77
CA SER A 618 -4.85 29.32 60.91
C SER A 618 -5.38 30.27 59.82
N ALA A 619 -4.93 31.52 59.79
CA ALA A 619 -5.39 32.54 58.82
C ALA A 619 -5.20 32.10 57.35
N ALA A 620 -4.11 31.38 57.06
CA ALA A 620 -3.83 30.85 55.72
C ALA A 620 -4.80 29.73 55.28
N LEU A 621 -5.50 29.09 56.24
CA LEU A 621 -6.44 27.99 55.99
C LEU A 621 -7.84 28.47 55.58
N ARG A 622 -8.07 29.79 55.56
CA ARG A 622 -9.33 30.42 55.11
C ARG A 622 -10.57 29.71 55.67
N LEU A 623 -10.56 29.50 56.98
CA LEU A 623 -11.59 28.79 57.72
C LEU A 623 -12.90 29.60 57.72
N ARG A 624 -14.02 28.93 57.45
CA ARG A 624 -15.37 29.50 57.47
C ARG A 624 -16.27 28.58 58.30
N ARG A 625 -16.83 29.10 59.38
CA ARG A 625 -17.79 28.37 60.21
C ARG A 625 -19.07 28.08 59.41
N LEU A 626 -19.47 26.82 59.36
CA LEU A 626 -20.74 26.40 58.75
C LEU A 626 -21.78 25.99 59.81
N ALA A 627 -21.34 25.41 60.93
CA ALA A 627 -22.17 25.04 62.09
C ALA A 627 -21.32 25.08 63.39
N PRO A 628 -21.91 25.00 64.60
CA PRO A 628 -21.17 25.04 65.87
C PRO A 628 -20.07 23.97 66.02
N THR A 629 -20.18 22.84 65.34
CA THR A 629 -19.20 21.74 65.36
C THR A 629 -18.52 21.51 64.01
N VAL A 630 -18.73 22.40 63.02
CA VAL A 630 -18.24 22.22 61.65
C VAL A 630 -17.67 23.51 61.05
N ILE A 631 -16.42 23.44 60.60
CA ILE A 631 -15.72 24.48 59.85
C ILE A 631 -15.45 23.98 58.43
N ALA A 632 -15.75 24.78 57.42
CA ALA A 632 -15.27 24.55 56.06
C ALA A 632 -13.97 25.32 55.81
N SER A 633 -13.08 24.74 55.01
CA SER A 633 -11.86 25.36 54.51
C SER A 633 -11.82 25.29 52.99
N ARG A 634 -11.19 26.28 52.37
CA ARG A 634 -10.83 26.24 50.94
C ARG A 634 -9.47 25.58 50.68
N SER A 635 -8.76 25.20 51.74
CA SER A 635 -7.52 24.43 51.63
C SER A 635 -7.85 22.97 51.39
N SER A 636 -6.98 22.27 50.66
CA SER A 636 -7.14 20.83 50.43
C SER A 636 -7.12 20.07 51.75
N ARG A 637 -7.78 18.92 51.80
CA ARG A 637 -7.82 18.04 52.98
C ARG A 637 -6.42 17.71 53.50
N ALA A 638 -5.46 17.44 52.60
CA ALA A 638 -4.06 17.18 52.96
C ALA A 638 -3.40 18.40 53.61
N ALA A 639 -3.48 19.57 52.99
CA ALA A 639 -2.90 20.81 53.53
C ALA A 639 -3.53 21.20 54.88
N LEU A 640 -4.83 20.95 55.05
CA LEU A 640 -5.56 21.19 56.29
C LEU A 640 -5.11 20.24 57.41
N VAL A 641 -4.96 18.95 57.12
CA VAL A 641 -4.45 17.94 58.05
C VAL A 641 -3.02 18.28 58.50
N ASP A 642 -2.14 18.60 57.55
CA ASP A 642 -0.74 18.91 57.83
C ASP A 642 -0.58 20.20 58.65
N SER A 643 -1.35 21.24 58.32
CA SER A 643 -1.29 22.53 59.03
C SER A 643 -1.85 22.43 60.45
N LEU A 644 -2.92 21.65 60.66
CA LEU A 644 -3.48 21.39 61.99
C LEU A 644 -2.50 20.56 62.84
N ARG A 645 -1.79 19.58 62.27
CA ARG A 645 -0.68 18.88 62.95
C ARG A 645 0.45 19.81 63.36
N ALA A 646 0.87 20.70 62.46
CA ALA A 646 1.90 21.69 62.75
C ALA A 646 1.48 22.69 63.85
N MET A 647 0.18 22.93 64.03
CA MET A 647 -0.36 23.77 65.11
C MET A 647 -0.51 23.04 66.46
N GLY A 648 -0.27 21.71 66.50
CA GLY A 648 -0.34 20.88 67.70
C GLY A 648 -1.61 20.05 67.84
N TYR A 649 -2.47 20.00 66.81
CA TYR A 649 -3.71 19.22 66.79
C TYR A 649 -3.51 17.86 66.11
N ALA A 650 -4.42 16.89 66.33
CA ALA A 650 -4.32 15.55 65.76
C ALA A 650 -5.51 15.19 64.84
N PRO A 651 -5.61 15.76 63.62
CA PRO A 651 -6.71 15.50 62.69
C PRO A 651 -6.56 14.17 61.94
N VAL A 652 -7.71 13.59 61.56
CA VAL A 652 -7.86 12.40 60.71
C VAL A 652 -8.66 12.78 59.45
N ALA A 653 -8.29 12.25 58.29
CA ALA A 653 -8.91 12.63 57.01
C ALA A 653 -10.18 11.80 56.75
N GLU A 654 -11.35 12.44 56.70
CA GLU A 654 -12.63 11.78 56.37
C GLU A 654 -12.90 11.74 54.84
N SER A 655 -13.57 10.70 54.38
CA SER A 655 -14.20 10.39 53.09
C SER A 655 -15.49 11.17 52.91
N LEU A 656 -16.02 11.20 51.68
CA LEU A 656 -17.31 11.80 51.36
C LEU A 656 -18.50 11.09 52.04
N ASP A 657 -18.38 9.80 52.36
CA ASP A 657 -19.40 9.03 53.10
C ASP A 657 -19.24 9.11 54.64
N GLY A 658 -18.28 9.91 55.14
CA GLY A 658 -17.95 9.99 56.58
C GLY A 658 -16.95 8.93 57.06
N ASP A 659 -16.58 7.97 56.20
CA ASP A 659 -15.46 7.04 56.41
C ASP A 659 -14.11 7.75 56.19
N VAL A 660 -12.97 7.10 55.93
CA VAL A 660 -11.65 7.75 55.71
C VAL A 660 -11.13 7.38 54.31
N ILE A 661 -11.24 8.23 53.26
CA ILE A 661 -11.01 7.80 51.84
C ILE A 661 -10.48 8.88 50.85
N ILE A 662 -9.76 8.45 49.79
CA ILE A 662 -8.92 9.13 48.75
C ILE A 662 -9.68 9.35 47.37
N SER A 663 -9.33 10.32 46.49
CA SER A 663 -10.16 11.09 45.46
C SER A 663 -10.20 10.72 43.92
N GLN A 664 -11.11 11.37 43.13
CA GLN A 664 -11.66 11.19 41.72
C GLN A 664 -11.03 11.98 40.49
N LEU A 665 -11.55 11.77 39.23
CA LEU A 665 -10.98 11.88 37.83
C LEU A 665 -11.47 13.02 36.83
N GLU A 666 -10.67 13.31 35.77
CA GLU A 666 -10.83 14.29 34.63
C GLU A 666 -10.95 13.63 33.19
N SER A 667 -11.33 14.41 32.15
CA SER A 667 -11.51 13.99 30.73
C SER A 667 -10.22 13.53 30.02
N ARG A 668 -10.30 12.47 29.20
CA ARG A 668 -9.13 11.70 28.74
C ARG A 668 -8.71 12.03 27.29
N ARG A 669 -7.40 12.13 27.08
CA ARG A 669 -6.72 12.23 25.77
C ARG A 669 -5.51 11.30 25.77
N THR A 670 -5.05 10.92 24.59
CA THR A 670 -3.77 10.23 24.45
C THR A 670 -2.91 10.85 23.34
N GLU A 671 -1.62 10.53 23.33
CA GLU A 671 -0.74 10.93 22.25
C GLU A 671 -1.00 10.06 21.01
N GLY A 672 -1.06 10.70 19.85
CA GLY A 672 -1.26 9.98 18.59
C GLY A 672 0.00 9.25 18.15
N VAL A 673 -0.19 8.16 17.40
CA VAL A 673 0.91 7.53 16.66
C VAL A 673 1.25 8.44 15.49
N ALA A 674 2.54 8.73 15.29
CA ALA A 674 3.00 9.51 14.14
C ALA A 674 2.48 8.86 12.84
N LEU A 675 1.80 9.65 12.01
CA LEU A 675 1.32 9.21 10.70
C LEU A 675 2.47 8.54 9.95
N ALA A 676 2.26 7.31 9.47
CA ALA A 676 3.17 6.73 8.50
C ALA A 676 3.24 7.72 7.33
N ARG A 677 4.44 8.27 7.07
CA ARG A 677 4.67 9.12 5.90
C ARG A 677 4.09 8.39 4.69
N ALA A 678 3.32 9.13 3.88
CA ALA A 678 2.81 8.63 2.62
C ALA A 678 3.93 7.86 1.90
N VAL A 679 3.67 6.58 1.62
CA VAL A 679 4.49 5.84 0.66
C VAL A 679 4.52 6.71 -0.59
N ALA A 680 5.73 6.89 -1.16
CA ALA A 680 5.97 7.76 -2.32
C ALA A 680 4.80 7.67 -3.31
N SER A 681 4.30 8.83 -3.72
CA SER A 681 3.14 8.95 -4.59
C SER A 681 3.28 8.03 -5.83
N PRO A 682 2.16 7.57 -6.42
CA PRO A 682 2.18 6.86 -7.70
C PRO A 682 2.84 7.67 -8.82
N ASN A 683 2.85 9.00 -8.67
CA ASN A 683 3.58 9.93 -9.52
C ASN A 683 5.08 9.74 -9.28
N GLY A 684 5.78 9.32 -10.34
CA GLY A 684 7.17 8.88 -10.32
C GLY A 684 8.16 9.86 -9.69
N LEU A 685 9.43 9.48 -9.73
CA LEU A 685 10.52 10.26 -9.14
C LEU A 685 10.46 11.73 -9.60
N ASP A 686 10.63 12.65 -8.66
CA ASP A 686 10.71 14.10 -8.92
C ASP A 686 11.64 14.38 -10.13
N PRO A 687 11.16 15.11 -11.16
CA PRO A 687 11.95 15.43 -12.35
C PRO A 687 13.33 16.03 -12.06
N GLU A 688 13.45 16.83 -10.99
CA GLU A 688 14.74 17.42 -10.59
C GLU A 688 15.70 16.37 -10.03
N VAL A 689 15.18 15.43 -9.22
CA VAL A 689 15.95 14.30 -8.70
C VAL A 689 16.39 13.38 -9.83
N ALA A 690 15.53 13.14 -10.83
CA ALA A 690 15.85 12.35 -12.01
C ALA A 690 16.99 13.01 -12.81
N ALA A 691 16.89 14.32 -13.06
CA ALA A 691 17.91 15.08 -13.76
C ALA A 691 19.25 15.08 -13.01
N ALA A 692 19.23 15.25 -11.69
CA ALA A 692 20.43 15.18 -10.86
C ALA A 692 21.10 13.79 -10.90
N ALA A 693 20.31 12.72 -10.79
CA ALA A 693 20.81 11.35 -10.89
C ALA A 693 21.46 11.06 -12.25
N VAL A 694 20.82 11.49 -13.35
CA VAL A 694 21.38 11.32 -14.71
C VAL A 694 22.69 12.09 -14.89
N ARG A 695 22.77 13.34 -14.40
CA ARG A 695 24.03 14.12 -14.41
C ARG A 695 25.15 13.41 -13.65
N ALA A 696 24.85 12.87 -12.47
CA ALA A 696 25.83 12.11 -11.68
C ALA A 696 26.30 10.85 -12.42
N LEU A 697 25.38 10.10 -13.03
CA LEU A 697 25.70 8.91 -13.83
C LEU A 697 26.57 9.23 -15.04
N ARG A 698 26.30 10.34 -15.75
CA ARG A 698 27.11 10.80 -16.88
C ARG A 698 28.51 11.23 -16.47
N ALA A 699 28.61 12.03 -15.41
CA ALA A 699 29.90 12.45 -14.86
C ALA A 699 30.73 11.24 -14.42
N GLY A 700 30.09 10.28 -13.76
CA GLY A 700 30.73 9.05 -13.33
C GLY A 700 31.14 8.13 -14.48
N ASP A 701 30.33 7.99 -15.54
CA ASP A 701 30.69 7.22 -16.73
C ASP A 701 31.85 7.88 -17.51
N ALA A 702 31.86 9.21 -17.64
CA ALA A 702 32.98 9.95 -18.24
C ALA A 702 34.29 9.76 -17.43
N ALA A 703 34.22 9.85 -16.10
CA ALA A 703 35.37 9.59 -15.22
C ALA A 703 35.84 8.13 -15.30
N HIS A 704 34.92 7.18 -15.40
CA HIS A 704 35.22 5.76 -15.54
C HIS A 704 35.92 5.46 -16.89
N LEU A 705 35.46 6.06 -17.98
CA LEU A 705 36.07 5.91 -19.31
C LEU A 705 37.42 6.61 -19.41
N ALA A 706 37.61 7.76 -18.77
CA ALA A 706 38.89 8.47 -18.74
C ALA A 706 40.00 7.70 -18.00
N ARG A 707 39.65 6.80 -17.08
CA ARG A 707 40.61 5.93 -16.35
C ARG A 707 41.02 4.67 -17.12
N ARG A 708 40.56 4.47 -18.36
CA ARG A 708 40.84 3.26 -19.16
C ARG A 708 42.18 3.27 -19.91
N GLU A 709 43.04 4.27 -19.77
CA GLU A 709 44.43 4.14 -20.23
C GLU A 709 45.20 3.22 -19.25
N PRO A 710 45.71 2.06 -19.68
CA PRO A 710 46.50 1.20 -18.82
C PRO A 710 47.76 1.96 -18.40
N VAL A 711 47.92 2.19 -17.10
CA VAL A 711 49.16 2.75 -16.55
C VAL A 711 50.17 1.61 -16.44
N ASP A 712 51.32 1.76 -17.12
CA ASP A 712 52.43 0.82 -16.96
C ASP A 712 52.86 0.79 -15.49
N ALA A 713 53.02 -0.41 -14.93
CA ALA A 713 53.45 -0.56 -13.56
C ALA A 713 54.83 0.11 -13.36
N PRO A 714 55.07 0.84 -12.25
CA PRO A 714 56.35 1.50 -12.02
C PRO A 714 57.53 0.52 -12.12
N GLY A 715 58.57 0.89 -12.86
CA GLY A 715 59.81 0.12 -12.95
C GLY A 715 60.59 0.18 -11.64
N GLY A 716 60.40 -0.82 -10.77
CA GLY A 716 61.01 -0.86 -9.45
C GLY A 716 60.85 -2.20 -8.74
N GLN A 717 61.49 -2.35 -7.58
CA GLN A 717 61.43 -3.58 -6.78
C GLN A 717 60.00 -3.77 -6.22
N VAL A 718 59.40 -4.94 -6.44
CA VAL A 718 58.03 -5.25 -6.02
C VAL A 718 57.86 -4.99 -4.50
N PRO A 719 56.82 -4.25 -4.06
CA PRO A 719 56.61 -3.94 -2.65
C PRO A 719 56.59 -5.20 -1.78
N ARG A 720 57.37 -5.19 -0.68
CA ARG A 720 57.40 -6.25 0.33
C ARG A 720 57.31 -5.67 1.72
N GLY A 721 56.40 -6.19 2.54
CA GLY A 721 56.23 -5.73 3.92
C GLY A 721 55.55 -6.78 4.81
N PRO A 722 55.59 -6.61 6.13
CA PRO A 722 54.87 -7.49 7.05
C PRO A 722 53.35 -7.45 6.77
N ALA A 723 52.68 -8.60 6.88
CA ALA A 723 51.28 -8.77 6.51
C ALA A 723 50.32 -7.82 7.26
N THR A 724 50.62 -7.52 8.52
CA THR A 724 49.83 -6.61 9.35
C THR A 724 49.87 -5.16 8.85
N ALA A 725 51.04 -4.67 8.44
CA ALA A 725 51.18 -3.33 7.87
C ALA A 725 50.49 -3.21 6.49
N THR A 726 50.56 -4.28 5.69
CA THR A 726 49.92 -4.37 4.37
C THR A 726 48.40 -4.28 4.47
N ILE A 727 47.80 -5.02 5.41
CA ILE A 727 46.34 -5.00 5.64
C ILE A 727 45.89 -3.63 6.13
N SER A 728 46.60 -3.03 7.09
CA SER A 728 46.27 -1.69 7.60
C SER A 728 46.36 -0.62 6.49
N ALA A 729 47.38 -0.68 5.64
CA ALA A 729 47.53 0.23 4.51
C ALA A 729 46.40 0.08 3.48
N LEU A 730 45.95 -1.15 3.20
CA LEU A 730 44.81 -1.41 2.32
C LEU A 730 43.48 -0.92 2.92
N GLN A 731 43.27 -1.09 4.21
CA GLN A 731 42.08 -0.57 4.90
C GLN A 731 42.02 0.95 4.85
N GLU A 732 43.16 1.62 5.07
CA GLU A 732 43.24 3.07 4.99
C GLU A 732 43.03 3.56 3.55
N ALA A 733 43.60 2.85 2.56
CA ALA A 733 43.39 3.17 1.15
C ALA A 733 41.91 3.04 0.71
N ILE A 734 41.18 2.03 1.21
CA ILE A 734 39.74 1.88 0.97
C ILE A 734 38.96 3.05 1.57
N LYS A 735 39.30 3.49 2.79
CA LYS A 735 38.62 4.62 3.45
C LYS A 735 38.87 5.93 2.72
N GLN A 736 40.09 6.15 2.25
CA GLN A 736 40.50 7.37 1.56
C GLN A 736 40.17 7.34 0.05
N GLY A 737 39.81 6.18 -0.49
CA GLY A 737 39.55 6.01 -1.92
C GLY A 737 40.80 6.25 -2.79
N VAL A 738 41.99 5.92 -2.27
CA VAL A 738 43.27 6.19 -2.94
C VAL A 738 43.83 4.93 -3.59
N ARG A 739 44.56 5.13 -4.69
CA ARG A 739 45.20 4.06 -5.45
C ARG A 739 46.43 3.53 -4.72
N VAL A 740 46.66 2.23 -4.84
CA VAL A 740 47.78 1.55 -4.20
C VAL A 740 48.53 0.68 -5.19
N TRP A 741 49.84 0.63 -5.04
CA TRP A 741 50.70 -0.29 -5.77
C TRP A 741 50.99 -1.49 -4.88
N ILE A 742 50.62 -2.69 -5.36
CA ILE A 742 50.76 -3.92 -4.60
C ILE A 742 51.75 -4.88 -5.27
N GLY A 743 52.43 -5.68 -4.45
CA GLY A 743 53.07 -6.92 -4.90
C GLY A 743 52.10 -8.09 -4.75
N TYR A 744 52.01 -8.97 -5.75
CA TYR A 744 51.10 -10.11 -5.79
C TYR A 744 51.76 -11.37 -6.36
N LEU A 745 51.60 -12.50 -5.66
CA LEU A 745 52.06 -13.82 -6.10
C LEU A 745 50.97 -14.54 -6.90
N ASP A 746 51.24 -14.81 -8.19
CA ASP A 746 50.33 -15.55 -9.06
C ASP A 746 50.25 -17.05 -8.73
N SER A 747 49.36 -17.80 -9.39
CA SER A 747 49.14 -19.25 -9.18
C SER A 747 50.37 -20.11 -9.44
N GLN A 748 51.37 -19.58 -10.13
CA GLN A 748 52.63 -20.25 -10.44
C GLN A 748 53.76 -19.82 -9.49
N GLY A 749 53.48 -18.93 -8.52
CA GLY A 749 54.46 -18.46 -7.54
C GLY A 749 55.32 -17.29 -8.02
N ASN A 750 55.03 -16.71 -9.19
CA ASN A 750 55.77 -15.56 -9.70
C ASN A 750 55.28 -14.27 -9.03
N ALA A 751 56.23 -13.43 -8.61
CA ALA A 751 55.94 -12.13 -8.05
C ALA A 751 55.67 -11.13 -9.18
N THR A 752 54.43 -10.66 -9.24
CA THR A 752 53.98 -9.60 -10.15
C THR A 752 53.63 -8.35 -9.35
N SER A 753 53.64 -7.18 -9.98
CA SER A 753 53.15 -5.94 -9.35
C SER A 753 51.86 -5.47 -10.03
N ARG A 754 50.98 -4.83 -9.26
CA ARG A 754 49.65 -4.38 -9.71
C ARG A 754 49.33 -3.01 -9.14
N ILE A 755 48.73 -2.14 -9.94
CA ILE A 755 48.14 -0.89 -9.47
C ILE A 755 46.66 -1.15 -9.26
N LEU A 756 46.19 -0.96 -8.04
CA LEU A 756 44.83 -1.27 -7.63
C LEU A 756 44.13 -0.04 -7.05
N GLU A 757 42.85 0.11 -7.37
CA GLU A 757 41.92 0.96 -6.63
C GLU A 757 41.06 0.05 -5.72
N PRO A 758 41.37 -0.02 -4.41
CA PRO A 758 40.76 -0.99 -3.52
C PRO A 758 39.35 -0.54 -3.12
N ALA A 759 38.35 -1.39 -3.39
CA ALA A 759 36.94 -1.04 -3.17
C ALA A 759 36.41 -1.58 -1.84
N ARG A 760 36.72 -2.85 -1.52
CA ARG A 760 36.31 -3.49 -0.27
C ARG A 760 37.16 -4.70 0.07
N MET A 761 37.19 -5.04 1.36
CA MET A 761 37.95 -6.18 1.88
C MET A 761 37.09 -7.02 2.83
N GLU A 762 36.80 -8.27 2.44
CA GLU A 762 35.92 -9.20 3.17
C GLU A 762 36.40 -10.65 3.03
N GLY A 763 36.29 -11.43 4.11
CA GLY A 763 36.54 -12.89 4.08
C GLY A 763 37.95 -13.30 3.64
N GLY A 764 38.97 -12.48 3.89
CA GLY A 764 40.36 -12.77 3.48
C GLY A 764 40.72 -12.37 2.04
N TYR A 765 39.82 -11.64 1.36
CA TYR A 765 40.03 -11.16 -0.01
C TYR A 765 39.88 -9.65 -0.12
N LEU A 766 40.66 -9.06 -1.02
CA LEU A 766 40.52 -7.69 -1.49
C LEU A 766 39.82 -7.70 -2.85
N THR A 767 38.70 -7.00 -2.98
CA THR A 767 38.11 -6.69 -4.28
C THR A 767 38.56 -5.30 -4.67
N ALA A 768 39.27 -5.21 -5.79
CA ALA A 768 39.83 -3.97 -6.29
C ALA A 768 39.73 -3.89 -7.80
N TYR A 769 39.67 -2.68 -8.33
CA TYR A 769 39.86 -2.44 -9.75
C TYR A 769 41.36 -2.51 -10.06
N ASP A 770 41.75 -3.42 -10.95
CA ASP A 770 43.13 -3.57 -11.40
C ASP A 770 43.36 -2.68 -12.62
N GLU A 771 44.05 -1.56 -12.42
CA GLU A 771 44.34 -0.59 -13.49
C GLU A 771 45.29 -1.18 -14.55
N THR A 772 46.13 -2.16 -14.19
CA THR A 772 47.04 -2.81 -15.16
C THR A 772 46.31 -3.73 -16.14
N ARG A 773 45.06 -4.12 -15.82
CA ARG A 773 44.23 -5.01 -16.66
C ARG A 773 42.87 -4.41 -17.01
N ALA A 774 42.60 -3.20 -16.56
CA ALA A 774 41.34 -2.50 -16.71
C ALA A 774 40.11 -3.33 -16.28
N ALA A 775 40.24 -4.17 -15.24
CA ALA A 775 39.18 -5.08 -14.80
C ALA A 775 39.09 -5.19 -13.28
N VAL A 776 37.88 -5.47 -12.75
CA VAL A 776 37.71 -5.75 -11.33
C VAL A 776 38.18 -7.17 -11.02
N HIS A 777 39.10 -7.29 -10.09
CA HIS A 777 39.66 -8.57 -9.67
C HIS A 777 39.61 -8.75 -8.16
N ARG A 778 39.57 -10.03 -7.77
CA ARG A 778 39.55 -10.45 -6.38
C ARG A 778 40.92 -11.04 -6.03
N PHE A 779 41.63 -10.38 -5.13
CA PHE A 779 42.97 -10.74 -4.71
C PHE A 779 42.91 -11.39 -3.33
N ALA A 780 43.47 -12.58 -3.17
CA ALA A 780 43.58 -13.20 -1.86
C ALA A 780 44.67 -12.49 -1.04
N LEU A 781 44.32 -12.02 0.17
CA LEU A 781 45.21 -11.17 0.97
C LEU A 781 46.54 -11.85 1.33
N HIS A 782 46.52 -13.17 1.55
CA HIS A 782 47.72 -13.96 1.86
C HIS A 782 48.72 -14.06 0.68
N ARG A 783 48.32 -13.63 -0.51
CA ARG A 783 49.16 -13.60 -1.73
C ARG A 783 49.68 -12.21 -2.05
N ILE A 784 49.25 -11.21 -1.29
CA ILE A 784 49.76 -9.84 -1.39
C ILE A 784 51.04 -9.75 -0.57
N THR A 785 52.15 -9.46 -1.22
CA THR A 785 53.49 -9.47 -0.60
C THR A 785 53.86 -8.14 0.05
N GLY A 786 53.19 -7.04 -0.33
CA GLY A 786 53.38 -5.70 0.22
C GLY A 786 52.55 -4.67 -0.53
N VAL A 787 52.42 -3.48 0.06
CA VAL A 787 51.63 -2.36 -0.48
C VAL A 787 52.41 -1.06 -0.30
N ALA A 788 52.41 -0.22 -1.32
CA ALA A 788 52.94 1.13 -1.31
C ALA A 788 51.88 2.10 -1.85
N GLY A 789 51.87 3.33 -1.36
CA GLY A 789 51.08 4.41 -1.96
C GLY A 789 51.67 4.81 -3.31
N LEU A 790 50.80 5.24 -4.23
CA LEU A 790 51.20 5.82 -5.51
C LEU A 790 51.32 7.34 -5.43
#